data_AF-A0A7C3PV09-F1
#
_entry.id   AF-A0A7C3PV09-F1
#
_cell.length_a   1.000
_cell.length_b   1.000
_cell.length_c   1.000
_cell.angle_alpha   90.00
_cell.angle_beta   90.00
_cell.angle_gamma   90.00
#
_symmetry.space_group_name_H-M   'P 1'
#
loop_
_entity.id
_entity.type
_entity.pdbx_description
1 polymer ?
#
loop_
_entity_poly.entity_id
_entity_poly.type
_entity_poly.pdbx_seq_one_letter_code
_entity_poly.pdbx_strand_id
1 'polypeptide(L)'
;MKTNKSSSHLCRILTVVTTVLALLAVSSSSVSAGSSLAGTVLFTRLDLYPNIETVGVVVSGEDLPETALLSYRLSGESDWRMGHPLMRIDDGRLVGSLFDLNPSTSYEVKVTDGITKINGSTATQPEELAFSPAAVLHVDDDALPGGDGSAGAPFQTIQEAVDLAGPGTQVLVADGTYHESVVFRASGEENSWIQVKAEGDNAILDGSEQLSGNIWTADSSATKVWFTRISGIITYLARDGKRFYKYDDLKGLKNKVGHAGVAMNEGWFFDPATLKLYIRSLDNPANHTWQVPSLNYAFDAVGLDWLWVEGFEMRYYGKSTSGCGVCTVNSSHLVVRHNRIHNMQLGVYFNWTGGADRGNDTRIEFNEIYDPPVNEWPWKAVKGSSMEGTAIVVRGHVGAIVRGNHIHNFFNGIYTGSSAALENSELAFDADIYDNHIQHISDDGLEPEGACINQRFRDNLIDTSLVGVSLAPVTQGPTWVLRSVFSNYSGRSIKWDGNSDGIVLIYHNTGWSTQTDINGMDLISPMHNAIIRNNIIQSAGYSFAETPIGSTGVDFDYNNWYTTRGASLPHFKWENVNYSTMTSLCNATGLECNGHESIPGFTDPTGGNFTLIPSSPNIDRGISIPGINDNFIGNAPDLGAFEYEVDPPPTAISSLRANSNPTNAANVNFTITFSEAVTGVDLAAPFDDFGLTVSSGITDAFIASVTPISKTAYSVSVNTGAGDGTIRLDVSDNDSIIDFRGNPLGGAGTGNGDFASGETYTIIRAITTPVTVTLKSAGSYDGWVVESGENSGVGGTIDKGSTTFNLGDNAKDRQYRVILSFNTVSLPDNAVVISAQVKIKRQGLVGTDPFTTHGTLLQQIRNGSFSGNTALQTGDFSAAASPSSVVDTFTGITYHWYGAQLNDANLPIINKAGVTQFRLFFSLDDNDDMSADYMKFFSGNSTSSNAPQLIVIYYIP
;
A
#
# COMPACT_ATOMS: atom_id res chain seq x y z
N MET A 1 43.54 -29.02 22.46
CA MET A 1 44.18 -30.27 21.99
C MET A 1 44.16 -30.25 20.47
N LYS A 2 45.31 -30.53 19.84
CA LYS A 2 45.49 -30.64 18.38
C LYS A 2 44.75 -31.86 17.83
N THR A 3 44.22 -31.80 16.60
CA THR A 3 44.54 -32.75 15.51
C THR A 3 44.03 -32.29 14.14
N ASN A 4 44.98 -32.32 13.20
CA ASN A 4 44.96 -32.15 11.73
C ASN A 4 43.92 -33.01 10.95
N LYS A 5 43.62 -32.59 9.71
CA LYS A 5 44.08 -33.27 8.47
C LYS A 5 43.77 -32.50 7.18
N SER A 6 44.70 -32.59 6.24
CA SER A 6 44.72 -31.94 4.92
C SER A 6 44.48 -32.93 3.77
N SER A 7 44.04 -32.36 2.63
CA SER A 7 44.46 -32.61 1.22
C SER A 7 44.20 -33.96 0.53
N SER A 8 43.57 -33.95 -0.66
CA SER A 8 44.27 -34.05 -1.97
C SER A 8 43.31 -34.11 -3.19
N HIS A 9 43.59 -33.30 -4.22
CA HIS A 9 43.11 -33.42 -5.60
C HIS A 9 43.85 -34.53 -6.38
N LEU A 10 43.25 -35.10 -7.44
CA LEU A 10 43.89 -35.23 -8.75
C LEU A 10 42.89 -35.58 -9.90
N CYS A 11 43.19 -34.99 -11.05
CA CYS A 11 42.55 -34.89 -12.36
C CYS A 11 42.60 -36.17 -13.24
N ARG A 12 41.67 -36.31 -14.22
CA ARG A 12 41.94 -36.92 -15.56
C ARG A 12 40.94 -36.45 -16.63
N ILE A 13 41.47 -36.25 -17.84
CA ILE A 13 40.95 -35.52 -19.02
C ILE A 13 40.92 -36.45 -20.25
N LEU A 14 39.84 -36.36 -21.07
CA LEU A 14 39.67 -36.53 -22.57
C LEU A 14 40.12 -37.86 -23.28
N THR A 15 39.59 -38.34 -24.42
CA THR A 15 38.85 -37.76 -25.59
C THR A 15 38.29 -38.86 -26.56
N VAL A 16 37.21 -38.53 -27.29
CA VAL A 16 36.90 -38.70 -28.76
C VAL A 16 36.31 -39.99 -29.42
N VAL A 17 35.04 -39.81 -29.87
CA VAL A 17 34.35 -39.97 -31.20
C VAL A 17 34.53 -41.22 -32.10
N THR A 18 33.42 -41.87 -32.48
CA THR A 18 32.95 -42.04 -33.90
C THR A 18 31.54 -42.64 -34.03
N THR A 19 30.76 -42.09 -34.97
CA THR A 19 29.40 -42.48 -35.40
C THR A 19 29.46 -43.18 -36.76
N VAL A 20 28.59 -44.17 -37.07
CA VAL A 20 27.85 -44.35 -38.36
C VAL A 20 26.84 -45.52 -38.27
N LEU A 21 25.65 -45.26 -38.81
CA LEU A 21 24.44 -46.09 -39.02
C LEU A 21 24.63 -47.43 -39.76
N ALA A 22 23.81 -48.43 -39.41
CA ALA A 22 23.18 -49.35 -40.37
C ALA A 22 21.86 -49.93 -39.82
N LEU A 23 20.83 -49.91 -40.68
CA LEU A 23 19.42 -50.24 -40.46
C LEU A 23 19.12 -51.75 -40.63
N LEU A 24 18.07 -52.23 -39.94
CA LEU A 24 17.04 -53.24 -40.30
C LEU A 24 16.87 -54.52 -39.45
N ALA A 25 15.60 -54.73 -39.10
CA ALA A 25 14.84 -55.98 -38.87
C ALA A 25 14.62 -56.50 -37.42
N VAL A 26 13.64 -55.86 -36.77
CA VAL A 26 12.49 -56.40 -35.99
C VAL A 26 12.53 -57.89 -35.58
N SER A 27 12.51 -58.14 -34.27
CA SER A 27 11.48 -58.99 -33.65
C SER A 27 11.22 -58.58 -32.20
N SER A 28 9.94 -58.44 -31.89
CA SER A 28 9.36 -57.89 -30.68
C SER A 28 9.39 -58.87 -29.51
N SER A 29 9.97 -58.44 -28.39
CA SER A 29 9.65 -58.96 -27.06
C SER A 29 9.57 -57.78 -26.08
N SER A 30 8.35 -57.54 -25.61
CA SER A 30 7.99 -56.51 -24.65
C SER A 30 8.66 -56.79 -23.30
N VAL A 31 9.62 -55.95 -22.94
CA VAL A 31 10.02 -55.74 -21.55
C VAL A 31 9.37 -54.43 -21.10
N SER A 32 8.48 -54.52 -20.13
CA SER A 32 7.86 -53.38 -19.47
C SER A 32 8.95 -52.57 -18.75
N ALA A 33 9.38 -51.49 -19.36
CA ALA A 33 9.98 -50.38 -18.62
C ALA A 33 8.86 -49.82 -17.74
N GLY A 34 9.02 -49.90 -16.42
CA GLY A 34 8.22 -49.11 -15.51
C GLY A 34 8.40 -47.65 -15.87
N SER A 35 7.39 -47.08 -16.52
CA SER A 35 7.20 -45.64 -16.58
C SER A 35 6.98 -45.17 -15.15
N SER A 36 7.96 -44.46 -14.57
CA SER A 36 7.63 -43.52 -13.52
C SER A 36 6.64 -42.54 -14.15
N LEU A 37 5.36 -42.64 -13.77
CA LEU A 37 4.41 -41.58 -14.03
C LEU A 37 5.05 -40.30 -13.48
N ALA A 38 5.30 -39.32 -14.35
CA ALA A 38 5.54 -37.96 -13.90
C ALA A 38 4.34 -37.58 -13.04
N GLY A 39 4.59 -37.17 -11.79
CA GLY A 39 3.52 -36.74 -10.89
C GLY A 39 2.73 -35.62 -11.55
N THR A 40 1.42 -35.60 -11.31
CA THR A 40 0.56 -34.56 -11.83
C THR A 40 0.76 -33.33 -10.96
N VAL A 41 1.16 -32.19 -11.55
CA VAL A 41 1.30 -30.91 -10.85
C VAL A 41 0.06 -30.64 -10.01
N LEU A 42 0.24 -30.45 -8.71
CA LEU A 42 -0.86 -30.25 -7.78
C LEU A 42 -0.62 -29.01 -6.91
N PHE A 43 -1.40 -27.96 -7.13
CA PHE A 43 -1.49 -26.82 -6.22
C PHE A 43 -2.33 -27.22 -5.00
N THR A 44 -1.75 -27.14 -3.80
CA THR A 44 -2.42 -27.58 -2.56
C THR A 44 -2.80 -26.42 -1.64
N ARG A 45 -2.07 -25.30 -1.71
CA ARG A 45 -2.33 -24.11 -0.88
C ARG A 45 -1.95 -22.84 -1.63
N LEU A 46 -2.75 -21.79 -1.46
CA LEU A 46 -2.48 -20.43 -1.90
C LEU A 46 -2.49 -19.53 -0.66
N ASP A 47 -1.36 -18.90 -0.39
CA ASP A 47 -1.18 -17.92 0.68
C ASP A 47 -1.06 -16.53 0.08
N LEU A 48 -1.84 -15.60 0.63
CA LEU A 48 -1.89 -14.20 0.21
C LEU A 48 -1.51 -13.33 1.40
N TYR A 49 -0.47 -12.52 1.23
CA TYR A 49 0.08 -11.63 2.25
C TYR A 49 -0.19 -10.18 1.82
N PRO A 50 -1.33 -9.59 2.23
CA PRO A 50 -1.66 -8.23 1.84
C PRO A 50 -0.80 -7.21 2.59
N ASN A 51 -0.16 -6.32 1.84
CA ASN A 51 0.40 -5.06 2.32
C ASN A 51 -0.53 -3.91 1.88
N ILE A 52 -0.04 -2.67 1.87
CA ILE A 52 -0.85 -1.49 1.52
C ILE A 52 -1.13 -1.44 0.01
N GLU A 53 -0.10 -1.62 -0.83
CA GLU A 53 -0.19 -1.50 -2.29
C GLU A 53 0.29 -2.76 -3.02
N THR A 54 0.69 -3.78 -2.25
CA THR A 54 1.20 -5.04 -2.76
C THR A 54 0.50 -6.21 -2.09
N VAL A 55 0.45 -7.34 -2.78
CA VAL A 55 0.04 -8.62 -2.18
C VAL A 55 1.10 -9.65 -2.52
N GLY A 56 1.77 -10.18 -1.51
CA GLY A 56 2.60 -11.36 -1.64
C GLY A 56 1.76 -12.59 -1.98
N VAL A 57 2.20 -13.37 -2.97
CA VAL A 57 1.48 -14.54 -3.46
C VAL A 57 2.39 -15.75 -3.41
N VAL A 58 1.99 -16.75 -2.63
CA VAL A 58 2.73 -18.01 -2.48
C VAL A 58 1.85 -19.21 -2.74
N VAL A 59 2.33 -20.12 -3.58
CA VAL A 59 1.68 -21.40 -3.87
C VAL A 59 2.57 -22.55 -3.44
N SER A 60 1.99 -23.44 -2.63
CA SER A 60 2.62 -24.71 -2.21
C SER A 60 1.92 -25.89 -2.90
N GLY A 61 2.65 -26.99 -3.10
CA GLY A 61 2.15 -28.14 -3.83
C GLY A 61 3.18 -29.23 -4.10
N GLU A 62 2.80 -30.19 -4.92
CA GLU A 62 3.67 -31.27 -5.42
C GLU A 62 3.99 -31.03 -6.90
N ASP A 63 5.26 -31.29 -7.27
CA ASP A 63 5.77 -31.16 -8.64
C ASP A 63 5.46 -29.80 -9.29
N LEU A 64 5.50 -28.70 -8.52
CA LEU A 64 5.23 -27.34 -9.03
C LEU A 64 6.14 -26.99 -10.21
N PRO A 65 5.67 -26.28 -11.25
CA PRO A 65 6.50 -25.84 -12.39
C PRO A 65 7.52 -24.77 -11.98
N GLU A 66 8.47 -24.44 -12.87
CA GLU A 66 9.43 -23.34 -12.62
C GLU A 66 8.75 -21.98 -12.53
N THR A 67 7.66 -21.79 -13.28
CA THR A 67 6.86 -20.55 -13.26
C THR A 67 5.37 -20.86 -13.36
N ALA A 68 4.52 -19.99 -12.80
CA ALA A 68 3.07 -20.04 -12.98
C ALA A 68 2.49 -18.64 -13.27
N LEU A 69 1.45 -18.58 -14.10
CA LEU A 69 0.78 -17.34 -14.45
C LEU A 69 -0.03 -16.81 -13.27
N LEU A 70 0.17 -15.54 -12.94
CA LEU A 70 -0.57 -14.81 -11.93
C LEU A 70 -1.57 -13.88 -12.60
N SER A 71 -2.81 -13.84 -12.11
CA SER A 71 -3.82 -12.87 -12.52
C SER A 71 -4.61 -12.37 -11.32
N TYR A 72 -5.09 -11.14 -11.42
CA TYR A 72 -5.88 -10.50 -10.36
C TYR A 72 -6.97 -9.60 -10.93
N ARG A 73 -7.95 -9.24 -10.10
CA ARG A 73 -8.98 -8.24 -10.43
C ARG A 73 -9.59 -7.66 -9.16
N LEU A 74 -10.20 -6.48 -9.24
CA LEU A 74 -10.98 -5.97 -8.12
C LEU A 74 -12.16 -6.91 -7.86
N SER A 75 -12.53 -7.08 -6.59
CA SER A 75 -13.67 -7.92 -6.23
C SER A 75 -14.94 -7.40 -6.91
N GLY A 76 -15.62 -8.27 -7.64
CA GLY A 76 -16.82 -7.92 -8.42
C GLY A 76 -16.56 -7.50 -9.87
N GLU A 77 -15.31 -7.25 -10.29
CA GLU A 77 -15.00 -7.00 -11.70
C GLU A 77 -15.03 -8.29 -12.54
N SER A 78 -15.33 -8.17 -13.83
CA SER A 78 -15.28 -9.31 -14.77
C SER A 78 -13.88 -9.61 -15.26
N ASP A 79 -13.07 -8.58 -15.46
CA ASP A 79 -11.85 -8.66 -16.28
C ASP A 79 -10.63 -8.96 -15.42
N TRP A 80 -9.85 -9.95 -15.84
CA TRP A 80 -8.61 -10.33 -15.16
C TRP A 80 -7.44 -9.53 -15.74
N ARG A 81 -6.69 -8.88 -14.85
CA ARG A 81 -5.38 -8.29 -15.13
C ARG A 81 -4.29 -9.34 -14.93
N MET A 82 -3.22 -9.23 -15.71
CA MET A 82 -2.06 -10.11 -15.56
C MET A 82 -1.10 -9.53 -14.53
N GLY A 83 -0.62 -10.36 -13.61
CA GLY A 83 0.49 -10.01 -12.72
C GLY A 83 1.81 -10.60 -13.23
N HIS A 84 2.91 -10.23 -12.58
CA HIS A 84 4.19 -10.88 -12.83
C HIS A 84 4.08 -12.38 -12.50
N PRO A 85 4.58 -13.28 -13.36
CA PRO A 85 4.54 -14.72 -13.08
C PRO A 85 5.20 -15.05 -11.73
N LEU A 86 4.65 -16.04 -11.03
CA LEU A 86 5.30 -16.62 -9.85
C LEU A 86 6.49 -17.46 -10.29
N MET A 87 7.53 -17.52 -9.47
CA MET A 87 8.75 -18.28 -9.73
C MET A 87 8.99 -19.30 -8.63
N ARG A 88 9.43 -20.49 -9.00
CA ARG A 88 9.72 -21.56 -8.05
C ARG A 88 11.07 -21.31 -7.39
N ILE A 89 11.07 -21.23 -6.07
CA ILE A 89 12.27 -21.04 -5.27
C ILE A 89 12.81 -22.40 -4.79
N ASP A 90 14.00 -22.41 -4.21
CA ASP A 90 14.73 -23.62 -3.84
C ASP A 90 14.02 -24.51 -2.80
N ASP A 91 13.15 -23.92 -1.97
CA ASP A 91 12.32 -24.68 -1.03
C ASP A 91 11.10 -25.37 -1.68
N GLY A 92 10.92 -25.18 -2.99
CA GLY A 92 9.91 -25.82 -3.81
C GLY A 92 8.62 -25.01 -4.00
N ARG A 93 8.41 -23.91 -3.24
CA ARG A 93 7.23 -23.04 -3.39
C ARG A 93 7.31 -22.17 -4.63
N LEU A 94 6.16 -21.79 -5.19
CA LEU A 94 6.03 -20.71 -6.17
C LEU A 94 5.79 -19.40 -5.42
N VAL A 95 6.60 -18.37 -5.67
CA VAL A 95 6.55 -17.09 -4.95
C VAL A 95 6.58 -15.91 -5.94
N GLY A 96 5.82 -14.85 -5.63
CA GLY A 96 5.82 -13.60 -6.36
C GLY A 96 4.91 -12.56 -5.71
N SER A 97 4.66 -11.44 -6.40
CA SER A 97 3.86 -10.35 -5.85
C SER A 97 2.95 -9.71 -6.90
N LEU A 98 1.82 -9.17 -6.42
CA LEU A 98 1.04 -8.15 -7.11
C LEU A 98 1.52 -6.77 -6.65
N PHE A 99 1.54 -5.80 -7.57
CA PHE A 99 2.02 -4.43 -7.35
C PHE A 99 0.96 -3.41 -7.77
N ASP A 100 1.21 -2.15 -7.38
CA ASP A 100 0.43 -0.97 -7.76
C ASP A 100 -1.09 -1.15 -7.51
N LEU A 101 -1.41 -1.77 -6.37
CA LEU A 101 -2.77 -1.98 -5.90
C LEU A 101 -3.24 -0.79 -5.05
N ASN A 102 -4.56 -0.62 -4.96
CA ASN A 102 -5.16 0.41 -4.11
C ASN A 102 -5.17 -0.06 -2.64
N PRO A 103 -4.94 0.83 -1.66
CA PRO A 103 -5.12 0.54 -0.24
C PRO A 103 -6.58 0.18 0.11
N SER A 104 -6.79 -0.56 1.20
CA SER A 104 -8.13 -0.95 1.71
C SER A 104 -9.06 -1.55 0.65
N THR A 105 -8.52 -2.27 -0.32
CA THR A 105 -9.26 -2.71 -1.50
C THR A 105 -9.23 -4.23 -1.62
N SER A 106 -10.38 -4.84 -1.90
CA SER A 106 -10.50 -6.29 -2.06
C SER A 106 -10.18 -6.74 -3.48
N TYR A 107 -9.35 -7.77 -3.59
CA TYR A 107 -8.92 -8.38 -4.84
C TYR A 107 -9.18 -9.87 -4.86
N GLU A 108 -9.53 -10.38 -6.04
CA GLU A 108 -9.51 -11.81 -6.34
C GLU A 108 -8.21 -12.15 -7.07
N VAL A 109 -7.55 -13.23 -6.65
CA VAL A 109 -6.26 -13.69 -7.16
C VAL A 109 -6.40 -15.09 -7.74
N LYS A 110 -5.76 -15.34 -8.87
CA LYS A 110 -5.76 -16.62 -9.58
C LYS A 110 -4.35 -16.96 -10.05
N VAL A 111 -3.95 -18.20 -9.79
CA VAL A 111 -2.68 -18.77 -10.26
C VAL A 111 -2.96 -19.99 -11.12
N THR A 112 -2.29 -20.11 -12.28
CA THR A 112 -2.41 -21.28 -13.16
C THR A 112 -1.11 -21.62 -13.86
N ASP A 113 -0.84 -22.91 -14.05
CA ASP A 113 0.22 -23.43 -14.93
C ASP A 113 -0.29 -23.76 -16.36
N GLY A 114 -1.55 -23.42 -16.65
CA GLY A 114 -2.26 -23.76 -17.89
C GLY A 114 -3.14 -25.02 -17.80
N ILE A 115 -2.97 -25.84 -16.76
CA ILE A 115 -3.73 -27.08 -16.51
C ILE A 115 -4.43 -27.00 -15.14
N THR A 116 -3.63 -26.86 -14.09
CA THR A 116 -4.05 -26.70 -12.71
C THR A 116 -4.28 -25.22 -12.41
N LYS A 117 -5.25 -24.94 -11.54
CA LYS A 117 -5.58 -23.58 -11.10
C LYS A 117 -5.89 -23.55 -9.62
N ILE A 118 -5.52 -22.47 -8.96
CA ILE A 118 -5.91 -22.15 -7.59
C ILE A 118 -6.28 -20.68 -7.50
N ASN A 119 -7.32 -20.38 -6.72
CA ASN A 119 -7.85 -19.03 -6.58
C ASN A 119 -7.95 -18.68 -5.09
N GLY A 120 -7.90 -17.40 -4.78
CA GLY A 120 -8.14 -16.85 -3.45
C GLY A 120 -8.60 -15.40 -3.55
N SER A 121 -8.87 -14.78 -2.41
CA SER A 121 -9.18 -13.36 -2.32
C SER A 121 -8.55 -12.78 -1.07
N THR A 122 -8.16 -11.52 -1.13
CA THR A 122 -7.61 -10.78 0.00
C THR A 122 -7.99 -9.31 -0.09
N ALA A 123 -7.79 -8.55 0.98
CA ALA A 123 -7.91 -7.10 0.99
C ALA A 123 -6.56 -6.49 1.38
N THR A 124 -6.11 -5.49 0.62
CA THR A 124 -4.93 -4.70 0.98
C THR A 124 -5.15 -3.95 2.29
N GLN A 125 -4.07 -3.69 3.00
CA GLN A 125 -4.08 -2.94 4.26
C GLN A 125 -4.47 -1.47 4.01
N PRO A 126 -5.01 -0.77 5.03
CA PRO A 126 -5.21 0.66 4.94
C PRO A 126 -3.88 1.43 4.89
N GLU A 127 -3.87 2.49 4.09
CA GLU A 127 -2.74 3.41 4.00
C GLU A 127 -2.46 4.07 5.35
N GLU A 128 -3.50 4.58 6.01
CA GLU A 128 -3.42 5.14 7.35
C GLU A 128 -4.12 4.23 8.37
N LEU A 129 -3.44 3.97 9.48
CA LEU A 129 -4.05 3.26 10.60
C LEU A 129 -4.95 4.21 11.40
N ALA A 130 -6.18 3.78 11.66
CA ALA A 130 -7.11 4.48 12.53
C ALA A 130 -7.17 3.80 13.90
N PHE A 131 -7.03 4.59 14.96
CA PHE A 131 -7.15 4.14 16.34
C PHE A 131 -7.98 5.13 17.14
N SER A 132 -9.00 4.64 17.84
CA SER A 132 -9.80 5.41 18.79
C SER A 132 -9.59 4.82 20.19
N PRO A 133 -8.90 5.52 21.10
CA PRO A 133 -8.59 4.96 22.41
C PRO A 133 -9.83 4.76 23.27
N ALA A 134 -9.89 3.63 23.96
CA ALA A 134 -10.89 3.34 24.99
C ALA A 134 -10.55 4.01 26.34
N ALA A 135 -9.25 4.22 26.58
CA ALA A 135 -8.72 4.92 27.75
C ALA A 135 -7.50 5.76 27.35
N VAL A 136 -7.32 6.91 28.00
CA VAL A 136 -6.15 7.77 27.83
C VAL A 136 -5.46 7.92 29.19
N LEU A 137 -4.17 7.60 29.26
CA LEU A 137 -3.29 7.86 30.40
C LEU A 137 -2.35 9.00 30.03
N HIS A 138 -2.26 10.02 30.88
CA HIS A 138 -1.43 11.19 30.67
C HIS A 138 -0.10 11.06 31.43
N VAL A 139 0.98 11.48 30.78
CA VAL A 139 2.34 11.51 31.33
C VAL A 139 2.94 12.90 31.15
N ASP A 140 3.59 13.42 32.18
CA ASP A 140 4.22 14.74 32.20
C ASP A 140 5.44 14.68 33.15
N ASP A 141 6.65 14.99 32.67
CA ASP A 141 7.87 14.88 33.48
C ASP A 141 7.93 15.91 34.63
N ASP A 142 7.20 17.02 34.48
CA ASP A 142 7.03 18.04 35.52
C ASP A 142 5.98 17.65 36.59
N ALA A 143 5.26 16.53 36.42
CA ALA A 143 4.27 16.05 37.37
C ALA A 143 4.88 15.59 38.71
N LEU A 144 4.08 15.64 39.78
CA LEU A 144 4.48 15.10 41.07
C LEU A 144 4.46 13.55 41.05
N PRO A 145 5.39 12.87 41.74
CA PRO A 145 5.38 11.41 41.83
C PRO A 145 4.07 10.87 42.40
N GLY A 146 3.56 9.77 41.84
CA GLY A 146 2.36 9.08 42.32
C GLY A 146 1.03 9.64 41.80
N GLY A 147 1.03 10.27 40.62
CA GLY A 147 -0.19 10.59 39.87
C GLY A 147 -1.03 9.35 39.55
N ASP A 148 -2.26 9.55 39.09
CA ASP A 148 -3.20 8.47 38.74
C ASP A 148 -3.37 8.28 37.22
N GLY A 149 -2.64 9.05 36.41
CA GLY A 149 -2.68 8.99 34.95
C GLY A 149 -3.84 9.77 34.33
N SER A 150 -4.67 10.44 35.13
CA SER A 150 -5.68 11.37 34.60
C SER A 150 -5.03 12.68 34.13
N ALA A 151 -5.70 13.43 33.26
CA ALA A 151 -5.23 14.75 32.84
C ALA A 151 -5.03 15.74 34.00
N GLY A 152 -5.69 15.52 35.15
CA GLY A 152 -5.55 16.36 36.35
C GLY A 152 -4.44 15.91 37.31
N ALA A 153 -3.95 14.68 37.16
CA ALA A 153 -2.86 14.10 37.95
C ALA A 153 -2.09 13.08 37.10
N PRO A 154 -1.35 13.55 36.06
CA PRO A 154 -0.61 12.68 35.16
C PRO A 154 0.47 11.88 35.88
N PHE A 155 0.87 10.76 35.30
CA PHE A 155 2.07 10.04 35.74
C PHE A 155 3.32 10.85 35.45
N GLN A 156 4.37 10.64 36.24
CA GLN A 156 5.63 11.35 36.05
C GLN A 156 6.50 10.70 34.98
N THR A 157 6.41 9.37 34.81
CA THR A 157 7.21 8.64 33.84
C THR A 157 6.33 7.88 32.83
N ILE A 158 6.89 7.63 31.66
CA ILE A 158 6.22 6.88 30.60
C ILE A 158 6.03 5.42 31.07
N GLN A 159 7.01 4.85 31.78
CA GLN A 159 6.93 3.49 32.30
C GLN A 159 5.76 3.28 33.27
N GLU A 160 5.44 4.25 34.14
CA GLU A 160 4.29 4.14 35.05
C GLU A 160 2.98 3.95 34.29
N ALA A 161 2.79 4.72 33.21
CA ALA A 161 1.61 4.61 32.36
C ALA A 161 1.61 3.30 31.55
N VAL A 162 2.75 2.93 30.98
CA VAL A 162 2.89 1.69 30.18
C VAL A 162 2.69 0.44 31.02
N ASP A 163 3.11 0.43 32.30
CA ASP A 163 2.87 -0.69 33.22
C ASP A 163 1.38 -0.90 33.53
N LEU A 164 0.54 0.12 33.33
CA LEU A 164 -0.91 0.08 33.54
C LEU A 164 -1.72 -0.02 32.24
N ALA A 165 -1.08 0.12 31.08
CA ALA A 165 -1.74 0.09 29.79
C ALA A 165 -2.17 -1.33 29.40
N GLY A 166 -3.38 -1.44 28.86
CA GLY A 166 -3.93 -2.65 28.23
C GLY A 166 -4.53 -2.35 26.85
N PRO A 167 -5.13 -3.36 26.19
CA PRO A 167 -5.74 -3.18 24.86
C PRO A 167 -6.65 -1.94 24.79
N GLY A 168 -6.45 -1.11 23.77
CA GLY A 168 -7.21 0.12 23.56
C GLY A 168 -6.74 1.34 24.36
N THR A 169 -5.63 1.25 25.09
CA THR A 169 -5.08 2.38 25.87
C THR A 169 -4.16 3.25 25.02
N GLN A 170 -4.36 4.57 25.09
CA GLN A 170 -3.39 5.56 24.65
C GLN A 170 -2.63 6.11 25.88
N VAL A 171 -1.32 5.99 25.89
CA VAL A 171 -0.42 6.74 26.77
C VAL A 171 -0.01 8.01 26.02
N LEU A 172 -0.59 9.14 26.43
CA LEU A 172 -0.35 10.46 25.85
C LEU A 172 0.71 11.18 26.68
N VAL A 173 1.86 11.46 26.06
CA VAL A 173 3.06 11.96 26.73
C VAL A 173 3.29 13.43 26.38
N ALA A 174 3.29 14.30 27.39
CA ALA A 174 3.54 15.73 27.22
C ALA A 174 4.99 16.00 26.74
N ASP A 175 5.22 17.23 26.27
CA ASP A 175 6.58 17.68 25.97
C ASP A 175 7.42 17.72 27.24
N GLY A 176 8.63 17.18 27.18
CA GLY A 176 9.45 16.92 28.36
C GLY A 176 10.69 16.11 28.01
N THR A 177 11.62 15.97 28.97
CA THR A 177 12.80 15.11 28.81
C THR A 177 12.76 13.95 29.79
N TYR A 178 12.47 12.78 29.26
CA TYR A 178 12.32 11.52 29.98
C TYR A 178 13.63 10.72 29.94
N HIS A 179 14.26 10.58 31.12
CA HIS A 179 15.49 9.80 31.28
C HIS A 179 15.20 8.35 31.67
N GLU A 180 14.55 7.60 30.78
CA GLU A 180 14.11 6.23 31.04
C GLU A 180 14.26 5.28 29.85
N SER A 181 14.11 3.98 30.12
CA SER A 181 13.96 2.93 29.12
C SER A 181 12.57 2.34 29.31
N VAL A 182 11.71 2.48 28.31
CA VAL A 182 10.32 2.03 28.36
C VAL A 182 10.24 0.60 27.89
N VAL A 183 9.75 -0.29 28.75
CA VAL A 183 9.58 -1.71 28.47
C VAL A 183 8.09 -2.03 28.48
N PHE A 184 7.57 -2.48 27.35
CA PHE A 184 6.21 -2.99 27.27
C PHE A 184 6.08 -4.31 28.04
N ARG A 185 4.97 -4.48 28.76
CA ARG A 185 4.69 -5.70 29.55
C ARG A 185 3.39 -6.40 29.17
N ALA A 186 2.59 -5.80 28.30
CA ALA A 186 1.30 -6.30 27.85
C ALA A 186 1.17 -6.11 26.34
N SER A 187 0.36 -6.95 25.71
CA SER A 187 -0.05 -6.78 24.31
C SER A 187 -1.31 -5.91 24.24
N GLY A 188 -1.48 -5.23 23.12
CA GLY A 188 -2.81 -4.83 22.67
C GLY A 188 -3.58 -6.02 22.07
N GLU A 189 -4.65 -5.71 21.37
CA GLU A 189 -5.44 -6.66 20.58
C GLU A 189 -5.74 -6.07 19.20
N GLU A 190 -6.29 -6.91 18.31
CA GLU A 190 -6.73 -6.48 16.98
C GLU A 190 -7.66 -5.26 17.08
N ASN A 191 -7.35 -4.19 16.35
CA ASN A 191 -8.03 -2.88 16.40
C ASN A 191 -8.00 -2.15 17.76
N SER A 192 -7.26 -2.67 18.75
CA SER A 192 -7.17 -2.14 20.11
C SER A 192 -5.71 -2.13 20.58
N TRP A 193 -4.87 -1.34 19.90
CA TRP A 193 -3.45 -1.18 20.25
C TRP A 193 -3.24 -0.67 21.67
N ILE A 194 -2.07 -0.96 22.22
CA ILE A 194 -1.45 -0.06 23.21
C ILE A 194 -0.65 0.97 22.42
N GLN A 195 -1.12 2.22 22.43
CA GLN A 195 -0.46 3.33 21.75
C GLN A 195 0.26 4.22 22.76
N VAL A 196 1.57 4.36 22.61
CA VAL A 196 2.36 5.38 23.31
C VAL A 196 2.65 6.48 22.30
N LYS A 197 2.17 7.69 22.58
CA LYS A 197 2.17 8.80 21.64
C LYS A 197 2.56 10.10 22.32
N ALA A 198 3.46 10.85 21.69
CA ALA A 198 3.73 12.23 22.08
C ALA A 198 2.51 13.12 21.80
N GLU A 199 2.18 13.99 22.76
CA GLU A 199 1.11 14.98 22.64
C GLU A 199 1.53 16.13 21.71
N GLY A 200 2.79 16.56 21.82
CA GLY A 200 3.44 17.57 21.00
C GLY A 200 4.59 17.01 20.17
N ASP A 201 5.53 17.89 19.80
CA ASP A 201 6.72 17.59 18.99
C ASP A 201 8.02 17.57 19.81
N ASN A 202 7.92 17.64 21.15
CA ASN A 202 9.08 17.78 22.04
C ASN A 202 9.02 16.84 23.27
N ALA A 203 8.41 15.66 23.12
CA ALA A 203 8.57 14.55 24.07
C ALA A 203 9.87 13.77 23.75
N ILE A 204 10.88 13.91 24.61
CA ILE A 204 12.24 13.43 24.36
C ILE A 204 12.58 12.28 25.31
N LEU A 205 12.94 11.12 24.78
CA LEU A 205 13.60 10.05 25.51
C LEU A 205 15.12 10.19 25.38
N ASP A 206 15.80 10.55 26.47
CA ASP A 206 17.26 10.77 26.51
C ASP A 206 17.96 9.72 27.37
N GLY A 207 18.70 8.84 26.71
CA GLY A 207 19.40 7.71 27.31
C GLY A 207 20.72 8.06 28.01
N SER A 208 21.07 9.33 28.17
CA SER A 208 22.41 9.76 28.58
C SER A 208 22.48 10.60 29.86
N GLU A 209 23.67 10.59 30.46
CA GLU A 209 24.13 11.62 31.38
C GLU A 209 24.93 12.68 30.61
N GLN A 210 24.62 13.95 30.85
CA GLN A 210 25.38 15.05 30.27
C GLN A 210 26.58 15.42 31.15
N LEU A 211 27.79 15.36 30.59
CA LEU A 211 29.03 15.79 31.24
C LEU A 211 29.55 17.08 30.60
N SER A 212 29.94 18.07 31.43
CA SER A 212 30.49 19.35 30.96
C SER A 212 31.44 19.98 31.98
N GLY A 213 32.22 20.98 31.55
CA GLY A 213 33.09 21.78 32.41
C GLY A 213 34.40 21.09 32.84
N ASN A 214 34.96 21.54 33.97
CA ASN A 214 36.31 21.17 34.43
C ASN A 214 36.35 19.80 35.14
N ILE A 215 35.91 18.75 34.46
CA ILE A 215 35.91 17.36 34.95
C ILE A 215 37.07 16.51 34.42
N TRP A 216 37.83 17.04 33.47
CA TRP A 216 38.85 16.31 32.72
C TRP A 216 40.24 16.44 33.35
N THR A 217 40.92 15.31 33.55
CA THR A 217 42.33 15.25 33.98
C THR A 217 43.23 14.94 32.80
N ALA A 218 44.26 15.74 32.55
CA ALA A 218 45.23 15.45 31.50
C ALA A 218 46.01 14.15 31.79
N ASP A 219 46.18 13.30 30.78
CA ASP A 219 47.02 12.11 30.87
C ASP A 219 48.49 12.51 30.66
N SER A 220 49.32 12.38 31.71
CA SER A 220 50.74 12.76 31.65
C SER A 220 51.58 11.91 30.68
N SER A 221 51.06 10.77 30.23
CA SER A 221 51.75 9.88 29.28
C SER A 221 51.47 10.17 27.82
N ALA A 222 50.52 11.07 27.49
CA ALA A 222 50.19 11.40 26.11
C ALA A 222 49.68 12.84 25.94
N THR A 223 50.19 13.55 24.94
CA THR A 223 49.70 14.90 24.62
C THR A 223 48.29 14.85 24.05
N LYS A 224 47.47 15.85 24.41
CA LYS A 224 46.08 15.98 23.97
C LYS A 224 45.23 14.75 24.30
N VAL A 225 45.50 14.12 25.44
CA VAL A 225 44.69 13.04 25.98
C VAL A 225 44.28 13.43 27.39
N TRP A 226 42.99 13.28 27.67
CA TRP A 226 42.42 13.54 28.98
C TRP A 226 41.59 12.33 29.39
N PHE A 227 41.29 12.22 30.68
CA PHE A 227 40.35 11.25 31.18
C PHE A 227 39.48 11.81 32.29
N THR A 228 38.29 11.24 32.42
CA THR A 228 37.42 11.36 33.58
C THR A 228 36.94 9.97 34.00
N ARG A 229 36.27 9.85 35.15
CA ARG A 229 35.63 8.61 35.60
C ARG A 229 34.12 8.71 35.37
N ILE A 230 33.53 7.64 34.86
CA ILE A 230 32.08 7.51 34.67
C ILE A 230 31.55 6.28 35.42
N SER A 231 30.24 6.18 35.55
CA SER A 231 29.54 5.20 36.39
C SER A 231 29.30 3.84 35.71
N GLY A 232 29.31 3.79 34.37
CA GLY A 232 28.91 2.61 33.61
C GLY A 232 29.75 2.33 32.36
N ILE A 233 29.53 1.14 31.78
CA ILE A 233 30.08 0.74 30.49
C ILE A 233 29.33 1.47 29.39
N ILE A 234 30.07 1.99 28.41
CA ILE A 234 29.51 2.63 27.21
C ILE A 234 30.15 2.06 25.94
N THR A 235 29.38 2.04 24.86
CA THR A 235 29.88 1.73 23.50
C THR A 235 29.64 2.87 22.53
N TYR A 236 28.86 3.87 22.92
CA TYR A 236 28.61 5.10 22.20
C TYR A 236 29.06 6.31 23.04
N LEU A 237 29.50 7.39 22.39
CA LEU A 237 29.78 8.68 23.02
C LEU A 237 29.51 9.78 22.01
N ALA A 238 28.75 10.80 22.43
CA ALA A 238 28.58 12.02 21.65
C ALA A 238 29.32 13.21 22.27
N ARG A 239 29.77 14.11 21.40
CA ARG A 239 30.35 15.42 21.70
C ARG A 239 29.55 16.47 20.94
N ASP A 240 28.99 17.44 21.66
CA ASP A 240 28.16 18.51 21.10
C ASP A 240 27.06 17.98 20.16
N GLY A 241 26.41 16.88 20.57
CA GLY A 241 25.34 16.24 19.81
C GLY A 241 25.76 15.42 18.59
N LYS A 242 27.06 15.16 18.40
CA LYS A 242 27.58 14.35 17.29
C LYS A 242 28.39 13.15 17.78
N ARG A 243 28.36 12.04 17.05
CA ARG A 243 29.09 10.81 17.42
C ARG A 243 30.59 11.03 17.41
N PHE A 244 31.27 10.58 18.47
CA PHE A 244 32.72 10.66 18.57
C PHE A 244 33.40 9.32 18.26
N TYR A 245 34.53 9.35 17.56
CA TYR A 245 35.22 8.16 17.07
C TYR A 245 35.72 7.27 18.22
N LYS A 246 35.44 5.97 18.19
CA LYS A 246 35.91 5.03 19.20
C LYS A 246 37.18 4.33 18.73
N TYR A 247 38.26 4.43 19.50
CA TYR A 247 39.48 3.64 19.27
C TYR A 247 39.30 2.21 19.79
N ASP A 248 39.93 1.24 19.11
CA ASP A 248 39.92 -0.18 19.51
C ASP A 248 40.56 -0.39 20.90
N ASP A 249 41.63 0.35 21.20
CA ASP A 249 42.32 0.29 22.48
C ASP A 249 42.97 1.63 22.90
N LEU A 250 43.34 1.73 24.18
CA LEU A 250 43.99 2.93 24.74
C LEU A 250 45.34 3.25 24.07
N LYS A 251 46.07 2.24 23.61
CA LYS A 251 47.37 2.42 22.95
C LYS A 251 47.16 3.10 21.59
N GLY A 252 46.16 2.68 20.83
CA GLY A 252 45.71 3.28 19.59
C GLY A 252 45.33 4.74 19.80
N LEU A 253 44.48 5.03 20.80
CA LEU A 253 44.13 6.40 21.16
C LEU A 253 45.36 7.26 21.47
N LYS A 254 46.29 6.77 22.32
CA LYS A 254 47.52 7.52 22.67
C LYS A 254 48.46 7.72 21.48
N ASN A 255 48.48 6.80 20.52
CA ASN A 255 49.35 6.85 19.35
C ASN A 255 48.68 7.38 18.08
N LYS A 256 47.39 7.77 18.14
CA LYS A 256 46.59 8.25 16.99
C LYS A 256 46.36 7.18 15.91
N VAL A 257 46.31 5.91 16.32
CA VAL A 257 46.10 4.76 15.44
C VAL A 257 44.73 4.17 15.75
N GLY A 258 43.76 4.45 14.88
CA GLY A 258 42.42 3.87 14.91
C GLY A 258 42.37 2.46 14.31
N HIS A 259 41.15 1.99 14.09
CA HIS A 259 40.86 0.70 13.48
C HIS A 259 41.58 0.54 12.13
N ALA A 260 41.97 -0.70 11.82
CA ALA A 260 42.74 -1.06 10.63
C ALA A 260 44.03 -0.24 10.41
N GLY A 261 44.57 0.40 11.47
CA GLY A 261 45.77 1.21 11.40
C GLY A 261 45.55 2.63 10.84
N VAL A 262 44.30 3.07 10.67
CA VAL A 262 43.99 4.40 10.14
C VAL A 262 44.39 5.49 11.13
N ALA A 263 45.04 6.56 10.65
CA ALA A 263 45.43 7.68 11.49
C ALA A 263 44.21 8.52 11.90
N MET A 264 43.97 8.66 13.20
CA MET A 264 42.82 9.40 13.74
C MET A 264 43.31 10.45 14.74
N ASN A 265 42.82 11.69 14.61
CA ASN A 265 43.30 12.83 15.41
C ASN A 265 42.45 13.12 16.65
N GLU A 266 41.22 12.61 16.68
CA GLU A 266 40.27 12.76 17.78
C GLU A 266 39.52 11.44 17.99
N GLY A 267 39.01 11.23 19.19
CA GLY A 267 38.20 10.07 19.53
C GLY A 267 38.32 9.71 21.00
N TRP A 268 37.74 8.58 21.38
CA TRP A 268 37.65 8.13 22.77
C TRP A 268 37.94 6.64 22.92
N PHE A 269 38.23 6.26 24.15
CA PHE A 269 38.36 4.87 24.57
C PHE A 269 37.87 4.77 26.02
N PHE A 270 37.03 3.79 26.31
CA PHE A 270 36.60 3.49 27.67
C PHE A 270 37.34 2.27 28.21
N ASP A 271 37.98 2.43 29.37
CA ASP A 271 38.66 1.35 30.08
C ASP A 271 37.72 0.76 31.16
N PRO A 272 37.12 -0.42 30.93
CA PRO A 272 36.18 -1.02 31.87
C PRO A 272 36.84 -1.46 33.19
N ALA A 273 38.15 -1.71 33.20
CA ALA A 273 38.85 -2.13 34.42
C ALA A 273 39.03 -0.97 35.41
N THR A 274 39.11 0.26 34.90
CA THR A 274 39.31 1.45 35.73
C THR A 274 38.14 2.42 35.72
N LEU A 275 37.09 2.16 34.92
CA LEU A 275 35.96 3.07 34.67
C LEU A 275 36.40 4.45 34.17
N LYS A 276 37.55 4.52 33.49
CA LYS A 276 38.04 5.77 32.92
C LYS A 276 37.58 5.92 31.48
N LEU A 277 36.92 7.03 31.19
CA LEU A 277 36.69 7.50 29.84
C LEU A 277 37.89 8.35 29.42
N TYR A 278 38.69 7.83 28.50
CA TYR A 278 39.78 8.56 27.86
C TYR A 278 39.27 9.22 26.59
N ILE A 279 39.69 10.46 26.38
CA ILE A 279 39.40 11.20 25.15
C ILE A 279 40.69 11.80 24.59
N ARG A 280 40.75 11.85 23.27
CA ARG A 280 41.69 12.66 22.50
C ARG A 280 40.89 13.77 21.82
N SER A 281 41.15 15.02 22.20
CA SER A 281 40.53 16.23 21.62
C SER A 281 41.60 17.16 21.06
N LEU A 282 41.28 17.94 20.02
CA LEU A 282 42.23 18.92 19.48
C LEU A 282 42.44 20.14 20.40
N ASP A 283 41.47 20.44 21.25
CA ASP A 283 41.42 21.53 22.21
C ASP A 283 41.02 21.05 23.62
N ASN A 284 40.66 21.98 24.52
CA ASN A 284 40.31 21.63 25.90
C ASN A 284 38.92 20.98 25.96
N PRO A 285 38.79 19.72 26.40
CA PRO A 285 37.51 19.03 26.45
C PRO A 285 36.48 19.61 27.43
N ALA A 286 36.91 20.51 28.33
CA ALA A 286 36.00 21.29 29.17
C ALA A 286 35.15 22.32 28.39
N ASN A 287 35.52 22.61 27.12
CA ASN A 287 34.77 23.51 26.23
C ASN A 287 33.59 22.81 25.53
N HIS A 288 33.45 21.50 25.71
CA HIS A 288 32.47 20.68 25.01
C HIS A 288 31.45 20.09 25.99
N THR A 289 30.29 19.76 25.44
CA THR A 289 29.29 18.94 26.12
C THR A 289 29.42 17.51 25.65
N TRP A 290 29.34 16.56 26.58
CA TRP A 290 29.50 15.14 26.30
C TRP A 290 28.26 14.37 26.76
N GLN A 291 27.69 13.58 25.86
CA GLN A 291 26.56 12.70 26.17
C GLN A 291 27.07 11.29 26.36
N VAL A 292 27.00 10.82 27.62
CA VAL A 292 27.48 9.50 28.03
C VAL A 292 26.27 8.61 28.29
N PRO A 293 26.02 7.57 27.47
CA PRO A 293 24.87 6.70 27.67
C PRO A 293 24.83 6.05 29.06
N SER A 294 23.71 6.19 29.75
CA SER A 294 23.39 5.51 31.02
C SER A 294 22.32 4.42 30.83
N LEU A 295 21.67 4.42 29.67
CA LEU A 295 20.64 3.48 29.23
C LEU A 295 20.98 2.86 27.85
N ASN A 296 20.25 1.79 27.49
CA ASN A 296 20.55 1.02 26.28
C ASN A 296 19.48 1.05 25.19
N TYR A 297 18.21 1.25 25.52
CA TYR A 297 17.13 1.33 24.54
C TYR A 297 16.07 2.33 24.98
N ALA A 298 15.40 3.00 24.04
CA ALA A 298 14.29 3.90 24.37
C ALA A 298 13.00 3.12 24.60
N PHE A 299 12.60 2.29 23.63
CA PHE A 299 11.47 1.36 23.73
C PHE A 299 11.91 -0.09 23.48
N ASP A 300 11.45 -1.01 24.32
CA ASP A 300 11.71 -2.45 24.20
C ASP A 300 10.43 -3.28 24.35
N ALA A 301 10.29 -4.32 23.53
CA ALA A 301 9.21 -5.31 23.65
C ALA A 301 9.70 -6.72 23.27
N VAL A 302 9.26 -7.73 24.05
CA VAL A 302 9.65 -9.13 23.81
C VAL A 302 8.42 -10.03 23.83
N GLY A 303 8.05 -10.59 22.68
CA GLY A 303 6.92 -11.52 22.56
C GLY A 303 5.55 -10.89 22.79
N LEU A 304 5.43 -9.59 22.51
CA LEU A 304 4.21 -8.79 22.69
C LEU A 304 3.68 -8.29 21.35
N ASP A 305 2.37 -8.09 21.24
CA ASP A 305 1.71 -7.76 19.98
C ASP A 305 0.87 -6.48 20.08
N TRP A 306 0.54 -5.87 18.93
CA TRP A 306 -0.36 -4.71 18.83
C TRP A 306 0.12 -3.51 19.63
N LEU A 307 1.37 -3.10 19.37
CA LEU A 307 2.02 -1.97 20.02
C LEU A 307 2.28 -0.84 19.02
N TRP A 308 2.15 0.40 19.47
CA TRP A 308 2.30 1.58 18.63
C TRP A 308 3.12 2.66 19.35
N VAL A 309 4.22 3.11 18.73
CA VAL A 309 5.10 4.18 19.22
C VAL A 309 5.14 5.32 18.20
N GLU A 310 4.74 6.53 18.62
CA GLU A 310 4.61 7.69 17.72
C GLU A 310 5.03 9.03 18.31
N GLY A 311 5.76 9.83 17.52
CA GLY A 311 5.98 11.26 17.79
C GLY A 311 7.17 11.61 18.69
N PHE A 312 8.00 10.64 19.07
CA PHE A 312 9.08 10.88 20.04
C PHE A 312 10.40 11.30 19.39
N GLU A 313 11.17 12.14 20.07
CA GLU A 313 12.63 12.20 19.89
C GLU A 313 13.29 11.15 20.79
N MET A 314 14.17 10.31 20.25
CA MET A 314 14.90 9.27 20.98
C MET A 314 16.39 9.44 20.73
N ARG A 315 17.19 9.62 21.79
CA ARG A 315 18.61 9.96 21.63
C ARG A 315 19.55 9.40 22.69
N TYR A 316 20.81 9.23 22.28
CA TYR A 316 21.97 8.93 23.14
C TYR A 316 21.89 7.61 23.96
N TYR A 317 21.23 6.59 23.42
CA TYR A 317 21.26 5.23 23.96
C TYR A 317 22.49 4.46 23.44
N GLY A 318 23.12 3.62 24.27
CA GLY A 318 24.29 2.84 23.81
C GLY A 318 25.29 2.39 24.89
N LYS A 319 24.82 1.61 25.86
CA LYS A 319 25.69 0.89 26.82
C LYS A 319 26.33 -0.36 26.22
N SER A 320 25.70 -0.93 25.20
CA SER A 320 26.20 -2.00 24.35
C SER A 320 26.01 -1.63 22.88
N THR A 321 26.64 -2.40 21.98
CA THR A 321 26.49 -2.22 20.53
C THR A 321 25.09 -2.59 20.01
N SER A 322 24.25 -3.15 20.87
CA SER A 322 22.85 -3.45 20.57
C SER A 322 21.90 -2.35 21.06
N GLY A 323 22.42 -1.17 21.42
CA GLY A 323 21.60 -0.07 21.85
C GLY A 323 20.81 0.54 20.67
N CYS A 324 19.53 0.81 20.90
CA CYS A 324 18.57 1.16 19.84
C CYS A 324 17.51 2.18 20.30
N GLY A 325 16.77 2.76 19.35
CA GLY A 325 15.59 3.57 19.65
C GLY A 325 14.44 2.66 20.01
N VAL A 326 13.95 1.91 19.03
CA VAL A 326 12.93 0.88 19.22
C VAL A 326 13.51 -0.50 18.94
N CYS A 327 13.54 -1.36 19.96
CA CYS A 327 13.94 -2.76 19.83
C CYS A 327 12.76 -3.68 20.10
N THR A 328 12.57 -4.70 19.26
CA THR A 328 11.69 -5.81 19.66
C THR A 328 12.22 -7.17 19.27
N VAL A 329 11.81 -8.16 20.06
CA VAL A 329 12.11 -9.57 19.82
C VAL A 329 10.82 -10.38 19.79
N ASN A 330 10.54 -11.10 18.71
CA ASN A 330 9.34 -11.95 18.55
C ASN A 330 7.99 -11.23 18.73
N SER A 331 7.93 -9.92 18.50
CA SER A 331 6.72 -9.11 18.62
C SER A 331 6.04 -8.91 17.28
N SER A 332 4.71 -8.92 17.24
CA SER A 332 3.91 -8.75 16.01
C SER A 332 3.02 -7.50 16.02
N HIS A 333 2.51 -7.08 14.87
CA HIS A 333 1.55 -5.97 14.73
C HIS A 333 2.06 -4.66 15.35
N LEU A 334 3.30 -4.31 15.00
CA LEU A 334 4.02 -3.16 15.55
C LEU A 334 3.89 -1.95 14.63
N VAL A 335 3.74 -0.77 15.23
CA VAL A 335 3.76 0.52 14.52
C VAL A 335 4.81 1.42 15.14
N VAL A 336 5.78 1.87 14.35
CA VAL A 336 6.79 2.85 14.74
C VAL A 336 6.78 3.97 13.72
N ARG A 337 6.22 5.13 14.07
CA ARG A 337 6.06 6.21 13.10
C ARG A 337 6.24 7.62 13.62
N HIS A 338 6.62 8.53 12.74
CA HIS A 338 6.79 9.96 13.07
C HIS A 338 7.75 10.21 14.24
N ASN A 339 8.76 9.35 14.43
CA ASN A 339 9.77 9.53 15.46
C ASN A 339 11.04 10.15 14.87
N ARG A 340 11.78 10.86 15.71
CA ARG A 340 13.15 11.29 15.45
C ARG A 340 14.12 10.44 16.27
N ILE A 341 14.84 9.52 15.64
CA ILE A 341 15.70 8.54 16.33
C ILE A 341 17.15 8.80 15.95
N HIS A 342 17.98 9.24 16.89
CA HIS A 342 19.32 9.68 16.53
C HIS A 342 20.40 9.48 17.59
N ASN A 343 21.66 9.61 17.14
CA ASN A 343 22.84 9.49 17.97
C ASN A 343 22.92 8.18 18.78
N MET A 344 22.75 7.07 18.08
CA MET A 344 22.84 5.72 18.63
C MET A 344 23.24 4.73 17.54
N GLN A 345 23.63 3.51 17.92
CA GLN A 345 24.20 2.55 16.97
C GLN A 345 23.14 1.89 16.08
N LEU A 346 21.93 1.66 16.60
CA LEU A 346 20.80 1.12 15.85
C LEU A 346 19.62 2.08 15.96
N GLY A 347 18.93 2.42 14.88
CA GLY A 347 17.70 3.22 14.98
C GLY A 347 16.53 2.35 15.43
N VAL A 348 16.06 1.51 14.52
CA VAL A 348 14.98 0.55 14.75
C VAL A 348 15.49 -0.87 14.50
N TYR A 349 15.26 -1.77 15.44
CA TYR A 349 15.75 -3.14 15.41
C TYR A 349 14.65 -4.14 15.76
N PHE A 350 14.22 -4.92 14.77
CA PHE A 350 13.23 -5.98 14.99
C PHE A 350 13.84 -7.34 14.69
N ASN A 351 13.70 -8.27 15.62
CA ASN A 351 14.35 -9.56 15.51
C ASN A 351 13.40 -10.70 15.88
N TRP A 352 13.20 -11.61 14.96
CA TRP A 352 12.49 -12.85 15.18
C TRP A 352 13.50 -13.97 15.43
N THR A 353 13.24 -14.78 16.44
CA THR A 353 14.08 -15.90 16.87
C THR A 353 13.33 -17.24 16.82
N GLY A 354 12.09 -17.28 16.31
CA GLY A 354 11.31 -18.51 16.12
C GLY A 354 9.82 -18.39 16.45
N GLY A 355 9.01 -19.29 15.88
CA GLY A 355 7.56 -19.41 16.09
C GLY A 355 6.75 -18.74 14.97
N ALA A 356 5.81 -19.50 14.37
CA ALA A 356 5.09 -19.08 13.15
C ALA A 356 4.16 -17.87 13.37
N ASP A 357 3.65 -17.67 14.58
CA ASP A 357 2.68 -16.62 14.91
C ASP A 357 3.34 -15.37 15.52
N ARG A 358 4.66 -15.21 15.39
CA ARG A 358 5.45 -14.15 16.03
C ARG A 358 6.30 -13.39 15.01
N GLY A 359 6.57 -12.11 15.27
CA GLY A 359 7.43 -11.29 14.42
C GLY A 359 6.74 -10.77 13.15
N ASN A 360 5.40 -10.82 13.08
CA ASN A 360 4.65 -10.50 11.87
C ASN A 360 4.19 -9.04 11.83
N ASP A 361 3.90 -8.52 10.64
CA ASP A 361 3.14 -7.28 10.40
C ASP A 361 3.68 -6.07 11.16
N THR A 362 4.90 -5.64 10.82
CA THR A 362 5.52 -4.45 11.41
C THR A 362 5.53 -3.29 10.42
N ARG A 363 5.07 -2.11 10.84
CA ARG A 363 5.09 -0.86 10.07
C ARG A 363 6.11 0.12 10.66
N ILE A 364 7.09 0.52 9.87
CA ILE A 364 8.12 1.51 10.20
C ILE A 364 7.99 2.67 9.23
N GLU A 365 7.41 3.77 9.68
CA GLU A 365 6.90 4.77 8.75
C GLU A 365 7.25 6.20 9.13
N PHE A 366 7.68 7.01 8.17
CA PHE A 366 7.79 8.46 8.35
C PHE A 366 8.67 8.88 9.54
N ASN A 367 9.69 8.07 9.88
CA ASN A 367 10.66 8.42 10.92
C ASN A 367 11.86 9.17 10.30
N GLU A 368 12.45 10.08 11.07
CA GLU A 368 13.76 10.66 10.78
C GLU A 368 14.83 9.94 11.61
N ILE A 369 15.82 9.30 10.97
CA ILE A 369 16.80 8.46 11.65
C ILE A 369 18.23 8.87 11.26
N TYR A 370 19.03 9.37 12.21
CA TYR A 370 20.38 9.88 11.91
C TYR A 370 21.48 9.72 12.98
N ASP A 371 22.75 9.61 12.57
CA ASP A 371 23.89 9.45 13.50
C ASP A 371 25.15 10.24 13.08
N PRO A 372 25.08 11.58 13.06
CA PRO A 372 26.09 12.44 12.46
C PRO A 372 27.41 12.36 13.24
N PRO A 373 28.54 12.07 12.58
CA PRO A 373 29.81 12.05 13.25
C PRO A 373 30.36 13.46 13.45
N VAL A 374 31.20 13.64 14.47
CA VAL A 374 31.90 14.90 14.74
C VAL A 374 32.76 15.34 13.55
N ASN A 375 33.40 14.37 12.89
CA ASN A 375 34.17 14.52 11.66
C ASN A 375 33.86 13.33 10.75
N GLU A 376 33.93 13.48 9.44
CA GLU A 376 33.89 12.33 8.53
C GLU A 376 35.01 11.34 8.85
N TRP A 377 34.69 10.06 8.89
CA TRP A 377 35.65 8.99 9.16
C TRP A 377 35.95 8.24 7.87
N PRO A 378 37.22 7.93 7.59
CA PRO A 378 37.56 7.05 6.48
C PRO A 378 36.83 5.71 6.65
N TRP A 379 36.22 5.18 5.58
CA TRP A 379 35.48 3.91 5.61
C TRP A 379 36.25 2.77 6.30
N LYS A 380 37.56 2.64 6.02
CA LYS A 380 38.44 1.62 6.64
C LYS A 380 38.62 1.78 8.16
N ALA A 381 38.38 2.97 8.71
CA ALA A 381 38.45 3.22 10.15
C ALA A 381 37.18 2.77 10.89
N VAL A 382 36.11 2.43 10.16
CA VAL A 382 34.80 2.07 10.70
C VAL A 382 34.43 0.63 10.30
N LYS A 383 34.62 0.24 9.04
CA LYS A 383 34.31 -1.11 8.54
C LYS A 383 35.01 -2.19 9.37
N GLY A 384 34.26 -3.20 9.78
CA GLY A 384 34.71 -4.33 10.59
C GLY A 384 34.89 -4.02 12.08
N SER A 385 34.51 -2.83 12.54
CA SER A 385 34.65 -2.40 13.93
C SER A 385 33.29 -2.32 14.64
N SER A 386 33.31 -2.13 15.97
CA SER A 386 32.09 -1.89 16.75
C SER A 386 31.37 -0.58 16.43
N MET A 387 31.87 0.23 15.48
CA MET A 387 31.25 1.51 15.11
C MET A 387 30.25 1.40 13.96
N GLU A 388 30.18 0.25 13.28
CA GLU A 388 29.14 0.01 12.28
C GLU A 388 27.76 0.12 12.93
N GLY A 389 26.98 1.09 12.47
CA GLY A 389 25.61 1.30 12.90
C GLY A 389 24.67 1.20 11.71
N THR A 390 23.46 0.73 11.96
CA THR A 390 22.44 0.53 10.93
C THR A 390 21.18 1.26 11.35
N ALA A 391 20.60 2.06 10.45
CA ALA A 391 19.41 2.84 10.77
C ALA A 391 18.20 1.95 11.05
N ILE A 392 17.94 0.98 10.17
CA ILE A 392 16.82 0.03 10.32
C ILE A 392 17.30 -1.39 10.04
N VAL A 393 17.00 -2.31 10.96
CA VAL A 393 17.21 -3.75 10.78
C VAL A 393 15.88 -4.48 10.84
N VAL A 394 15.51 -5.12 9.73
CA VAL A 394 14.30 -5.92 9.58
C VAL A 394 14.66 -7.39 9.60
N ARG A 395 14.53 -8.01 10.78
CA ARG A 395 14.66 -9.46 11.00
C ARG A 395 13.38 -10.05 11.56
N GLY A 396 12.22 -9.46 11.28
CA GLY A 396 10.92 -10.03 11.62
C GLY A 396 10.63 -11.34 10.88
N HIS A 397 9.44 -11.88 11.03
CA HIS A 397 8.96 -13.08 10.35
C HIS A 397 8.30 -12.67 9.02
N VAL A 398 6.99 -12.36 9.00
CA VAL A 398 6.24 -12.06 7.76
C VAL A 398 5.74 -10.61 7.69
N GLY A 399 5.76 -9.98 6.50
CA GLY A 399 4.89 -8.83 6.20
C GLY A 399 5.36 -7.47 6.74
N ALA A 400 6.67 -7.25 6.86
CA ALA A 400 7.18 -5.95 7.31
C ALA A 400 7.01 -4.87 6.22
N ILE A 401 6.55 -3.68 6.61
CA ILE A 401 6.44 -2.49 5.76
C ILE A 401 7.38 -1.41 6.31
N VAL A 402 8.30 -0.93 5.49
CA VAL A 402 9.24 0.14 5.83
C VAL A 402 9.13 1.25 4.80
N ARG A 403 8.42 2.34 5.14
CA ARG A 403 8.11 3.39 4.15
C ARG A 403 8.25 4.83 4.61
N GLY A 404 8.55 5.72 3.66
CA GLY A 404 8.53 7.16 3.92
C GLY A 404 9.55 7.65 4.95
N ASN A 405 10.54 6.83 5.34
CA ASN A 405 11.53 7.21 6.35
C ASN A 405 12.61 8.10 5.72
N HIS A 406 13.09 9.07 6.49
CA HIS A 406 14.26 9.88 6.16
C HIS A 406 15.47 9.40 6.97
N ILE A 407 16.43 8.76 6.30
CA ILE A 407 17.59 8.15 6.94
C ILE A 407 18.85 8.90 6.50
N HIS A 408 19.68 9.36 7.43
CA HIS A 408 20.92 10.00 7.04
C HIS A 408 22.10 9.90 8.01
N ASN A 409 23.32 10.03 7.46
CA ASN A 409 24.57 10.03 8.21
C ASN A 409 24.79 8.76 9.06
N PHE A 410 24.31 7.62 8.57
CA PHE A 410 24.56 6.31 9.18
C PHE A 410 25.69 5.57 8.47
N PHE A 411 26.17 4.47 9.07
CA PHE A 411 27.09 3.58 8.37
C PHE A 411 26.36 2.74 7.33
N ASN A 412 25.27 2.06 7.72
CA ASN A 412 24.34 1.36 6.84
C ASN A 412 22.92 1.94 6.93
N GLY A 413 22.18 1.92 5.83
CA GLY A 413 20.77 2.34 5.78
C GLY A 413 19.83 1.26 6.31
N ILE A 414 19.17 0.55 5.39
CA ILE A 414 18.17 -0.48 5.72
C ILE A 414 18.73 -1.87 5.42
N TYR A 415 18.77 -2.72 6.45
CA TYR A 415 19.22 -4.10 6.37
C TYR A 415 18.04 -5.05 6.61
N THR A 416 17.72 -5.91 5.64
CA THR A 416 16.74 -6.99 5.79
C THR A 416 17.42 -8.37 5.84
N GLY A 417 16.91 -9.25 6.70
CA GLY A 417 17.46 -10.60 6.84
C GLY A 417 18.74 -10.67 7.70
N SER A 418 19.60 -11.66 7.45
CA SER A 418 20.74 -11.95 8.34
C SER A 418 21.86 -12.77 7.69
N SER A 419 23.07 -12.22 7.72
CA SER A 419 24.34 -12.91 7.41
C SER A 419 24.58 -14.16 8.25
N ALA A 420 23.99 -14.24 9.45
CA ALA A 420 24.15 -15.38 10.34
C ALA A 420 23.14 -16.52 10.08
N ALA A 421 22.15 -16.29 9.21
CA ALA A 421 21.06 -17.22 8.94
C ALA A 421 20.64 -17.18 7.46
N LEU A 422 21.64 -17.33 6.57
CA LEU A 422 21.47 -17.13 5.13
C LEU A 422 20.30 -17.94 4.53
N GLU A 423 20.11 -19.20 4.93
CA GLU A 423 19.06 -20.06 4.34
C GLU A 423 17.73 -20.08 5.11
N ASN A 424 17.52 -19.17 6.05
CA ASN A 424 16.27 -19.17 6.82
C ASN A 424 15.12 -18.52 6.03
N SER A 425 14.28 -19.34 5.41
CA SER A 425 13.16 -18.91 4.55
C SER A 425 12.02 -18.21 5.29
N GLU A 426 12.02 -18.24 6.62
CA GLU A 426 11.02 -17.59 7.47
C GLU A 426 11.47 -16.19 7.92
N LEU A 427 12.75 -15.84 7.73
CA LEU A 427 13.29 -14.55 8.17
C LEU A 427 13.00 -13.43 7.16
N ALA A 428 12.32 -12.39 7.63
CA ALA A 428 11.93 -11.20 6.87
C ALA A 428 11.25 -11.56 5.54
N PHE A 429 10.38 -12.57 5.59
CA PHE A 429 9.59 -13.05 4.48
C PHE A 429 8.52 -12.01 4.11
N ASP A 430 8.34 -11.75 2.82
CA ASP A 430 7.33 -10.80 2.32
C ASP A 430 7.47 -9.37 2.87
N ALA A 431 8.69 -8.82 2.92
CA ALA A 431 8.92 -7.44 3.34
C ALA A 431 8.75 -6.45 2.17
N ASP A 432 8.18 -5.26 2.42
CA ASP A 432 7.99 -4.16 1.45
C ASP A 432 8.68 -2.89 1.97
N ILE A 433 9.76 -2.47 1.29
CA ILE A 433 10.64 -1.36 1.67
C ILE A 433 10.57 -0.32 0.55
N TYR A 434 9.88 0.80 0.80
CA TYR A 434 9.59 1.77 -0.26
C TYR A 434 9.46 3.22 0.16
N ASP A 435 9.56 4.16 -0.79
CA ASP A 435 9.46 5.60 -0.54
C ASP A 435 10.40 6.13 0.57
N ASN A 436 11.50 5.44 0.86
CA ASN A 436 12.46 5.91 1.83
C ASN A 436 13.45 6.87 1.15
N HIS A 437 13.77 7.97 1.84
CA HIS A 437 14.84 8.88 1.46
C HIS A 437 16.08 8.59 2.31
N ILE A 438 17.10 8.01 1.69
CA ILE A 438 18.31 7.53 2.37
C ILE A 438 19.50 8.32 1.83
N GLN A 439 20.21 9.04 2.69
CA GLN A 439 21.32 9.86 2.25
C GLN A 439 22.56 9.87 3.16
N HIS A 440 23.73 10.20 2.61
CA HIS A 440 24.98 10.28 3.38
C HIS A 440 25.31 8.97 4.14
N ILE A 441 25.20 7.83 3.44
CA ILE A 441 25.46 6.51 4.00
C ILE A 441 26.90 6.08 3.70
N SER A 442 27.63 5.69 4.74
CA SER A 442 29.07 5.40 4.59
C SER A 442 29.37 4.09 3.88
N ASP A 443 28.46 3.12 3.91
CA ASP A 443 28.58 1.79 3.31
C ASP A 443 27.35 1.46 2.45
N ASP A 444 26.47 0.55 2.86
CA ASP A 444 25.36 0.07 2.03
C ASP A 444 24.05 0.83 2.36
N GLY A 445 23.43 1.46 1.33
CA GLY A 445 22.15 2.16 1.46
C GLY A 445 20.98 1.19 1.72
N LEU A 446 20.87 0.18 0.86
CA LEU A 446 19.97 -0.97 1.03
C LEU A 446 20.80 -2.26 1.06
N GLU A 447 20.53 -3.14 2.01
CA GLU A 447 21.28 -4.37 2.24
C GLU A 447 20.32 -5.57 2.42
N PRO A 448 19.77 -6.13 1.34
CA PRO A 448 19.15 -7.46 1.38
C PRO A 448 20.19 -8.56 1.58
N GLU A 449 20.04 -9.36 2.65
CA GLU A 449 20.94 -10.49 2.92
C GLU A 449 20.24 -11.75 3.48
N GLY A 450 20.59 -12.91 2.92
CA GLY A 450 20.04 -14.22 3.23
C GLY A 450 18.93 -14.63 2.27
N ALA A 451 17.94 -15.39 2.76
CA ALA A 451 16.94 -16.02 1.90
C ALA A 451 16.12 -14.98 1.10
N CYS A 452 15.84 -13.83 1.69
CA CYS A 452 15.21 -12.66 1.05
C CYS A 452 13.97 -12.98 0.19
N ILE A 453 13.11 -13.87 0.70
CA ILE A 453 11.96 -14.36 -0.05
C ILE A 453 10.88 -13.28 -0.13
N ASN A 454 10.57 -12.89 -1.36
CA ASN A 454 9.58 -11.88 -1.71
C ASN A 454 9.81 -10.51 -1.06
N GLN A 455 11.07 -10.15 -0.84
CA GLN A 455 11.42 -8.82 -0.34
C GLN A 455 11.42 -7.81 -1.49
N ARG A 456 10.66 -6.73 -1.33
CA ARG A 456 10.44 -5.70 -2.35
C ARG A 456 11.10 -4.40 -1.91
N PHE A 457 12.11 -3.96 -2.65
CA PHE A 457 12.74 -2.66 -2.51
C PHE A 457 12.30 -1.80 -3.67
N ARG A 458 11.30 -0.94 -3.46
CA ARG A 458 10.69 -0.17 -4.54
C ARG A 458 10.67 1.33 -4.26
N ASP A 459 10.74 2.16 -5.28
CA ASP A 459 10.45 3.60 -5.15
C ASP A 459 11.34 4.34 -4.11
N ASN A 460 12.52 3.81 -3.76
CA ASN A 460 13.41 4.43 -2.77
C ASN A 460 14.34 5.46 -3.43
N LEU A 461 14.61 6.57 -2.73
CA LEU A 461 15.63 7.55 -3.13
C LEU A 461 16.87 7.38 -2.26
N ILE A 462 17.95 6.90 -2.87
CA ILE A 462 19.26 6.77 -2.24
C ILE A 462 20.20 7.81 -2.84
N ASP A 463 20.73 8.71 -2.02
CA ASP A 463 21.66 9.77 -2.44
C ASP A 463 22.94 9.78 -1.60
N THR A 464 24.09 10.01 -2.21
CA THR A 464 25.36 10.18 -1.47
C THR A 464 25.64 8.96 -0.56
N SER A 465 25.78 7.78 -1.16
CA SER A 465 26.15 6.54 -0.46
C SER A 465 27.41 5.90 -1.05
N LEU A 466 28.07 4.99 -0.32
CA LEU A 466 29.13 4.19 -0.93
C LEU A 466 28.56 3.15 -1.92
N VAL A 467 27.44 2.54 -1.56
CA VAL A 467 26.68 1.58 -2.37
C VAL A 467 25.20 1.96 -2.35
N GLY A 468 24.53 1.94 -3.50
CA GLY A 468 23.07 2.11 -3.58
C GLY A 468 22.33 0.93 -2.96
N VAL A 469 22.47 -0.26 -3.57
CA VAL A 469 21.94 -1.54 -3.09
C VAL A 469 23.02 -2.63 -3.10
N SER A 470 23.08 -3.42 -2.03
CA SER A 470 24.04 -4.50 -1.80
C SER A 470 23.33 -5.85 -1.74
N LEU A 471 23.46 -6.65 -2.80
CA LEU A 471 22.93 -8.00 -2.95
C LEU A 471 24.01 -9.01 -2.52
N ALA A 472 24.14 -9.24 -1.21
CA ALA A 472 25.40 -9.75 -0.65
C ALA A 472 25.30 -10.67 0.60
N PRO A 473 24.81 -11.92 0.51
CA PRO A 473 24.15 -12.51 -0.65
C PRO A 473 22.62 -12.62 -0.52
N VAL A 474 21.93 -12.72 -1.66
CA VAL A 474 20.56 -13.25 -1.73
C VAL A 474 20.64 -14.74 -2.07
N THR A 475 20.01 -15.61 -1.27
CA THR A 475 20.15 -17.08 -1.43
C THR A 475 18.90 -17.82 -1.90
N GLN A 476 17.70 -17.19 -1.87
CA GLN A 476 16.48 -17.83 -2.41
C GLN A 476 15.65 -16.88 -3.29
N GLY A 477 15.26 -15.72 -2.77
CA GLY A 477 14.42 -14.77 -3.49
C GLY A 477 12.96 -15.22 -3.66
N PRO A 478 12.18 -14.59 -4.57
CA PRO A 478 12.58 -13.46 -5.38
C PRO A 478 12.79 -12.20 -4.55
N THR A 479 13.92 -11.52 -4.75
CA THR A 479 14.15 -10.16 -4.25
C THR A 479 13.93 -9.17 -5.39
N TRP A 480 13.15 -8.12 -5.13
CA TRP A 480 12.78 -7.12 -6.12
C TRP A 480 13.50 -5.80 -5.83
N VAL A 481 14.16 -5.22 -6.83
CA VAL A 481 14.68 -3.86 -6.80
C VAL A 481 13.99 -3.11 -7.93
N LEU A 482 13.05 -2.23 -7.59
CA LEU A 482 12.10 -1.64 -8.53
C LEU A 482 12.10 -0.11 -8.41
N ARG A 483 12.09 0.63 -9.52
CA ARG A 483 11.80 2.09 -9.51
C ARG A 483 12.59 2.94 -8.51
N SER A 484 13.75 2.45 -8.08
CA SER A 484 14.57 3.13 -7.08
C SER A 484 15.64 3.98 -7.76
N VAL A 485 16.02 5.07 -7.09
CA VAL A 485 17.05 5.99 -7.54
C VAL A 485 18.31 5.80 -6.69
N PHE A 486 19.45 5.57 -7.34
CA PHE A 486 20.76 5.48 -6.72
C PHE A 486 21.64 6.61 -7.26
N SER A 487 21.77 7.69 -6.50
CA SER A 487 22.43 8.92 -6.95
C SER A 487 23.66 9.27 -6.11
N ASN A 488 24.62 9.96 -6.73
CA ASN A 488 25.86 10.43 -6.09
C ASN A 488 26.65 9.33 -5.36
N TYR A 489 26.50 8.07 -5.78
CA TYR A 489 27.22 6.98 -5.15
C TYR A 489 28.73 7.10 -5.39
N SER A 490 29.53 6.83 -4.36
CA SER A 490 31.00 6.94 -4.40
C SER A 490 31.72 5.63 -4.64
N GLY A 491 30.97 4.55 -4.84
CA GLY A 491 31.53 3.21 -5.01
C GLY A 491 30.83 2.37 -6.08
N ARG A 492 29.50 2.25 -6.04
CA ARG A 492 28.67 1.67 -7.11
C ARG A 492 27.18 1.88 -6.83
N SER A 493 26.33 1.82 -7.85
CA SER A 493 24.88 1.78 -7.60
C SER A 493 24.45 0.40 -7.12
N ILE A 494 24.93 -0.67 -7.75
CA ILE A 494 24.54 -2.05 -7.46
C ILE A 494 25.79 -2.88 -7.14
N LYS A 495 25.81 -3.55 -5.99
CA LYS A 495 26.90 -4.44 -5.54
C LYS A 495 26.39 -5.87 -5.45
N TRP A 496 27.17 -6.80 -6.00
CA TRP A 496 26.99 -8.24 -5.82
C TRP A 496 28.18 -8.82 -5.07
N ASP A 497 27.91 -9.59 -4.01
CA ASP A 497 28.93 -10.32 -3.26
C ASP A 497 28.33 -11.62 -2.67
N GLY A 498 29.18 -12.42 -2.02
CA GLY A 498 28.77 -13.61 -1.25
C GLY A 498 28.37 -14.82 -2.08
N ASN A 499 28.51 -14.79 -3.41
CA ASN A 499 27.99 -15.78 -4.37
C ASN A 499 26.45 -15.90 -4.32
N SER A 500 25.75 -14.75 -4.38
CA SER A 500 24.28 -14.73 -4.45
C SER A 500 23.74 -15.69 -5.52
N ASP A 501 22.88 -16.61 -5.11
CA ASP A 501 22.28 -17.65 -5.94
C ASP A 501 20.75 -17.70 -5.91
N GLY A 502 20.12 -16.85 -5.09
CA GLY A 502 18.67 -16.64 -5.12
C GLY A 502 18.20 -15.81 -6.32
N ILE A 503 16.89 -15.83 -6.56
CA ILE A 503 16.27 -15.07 -7.65
C ILE A 503 16.28 -13.57 -7.31
N VAL A 504 16.81 -12.74 -8.21
CA VAL A 504 16.80 -11.27 -8.07
C VAL A 504 16.26 -10.62 -9.33
N LEU A 505 15.32 -9.70 -9.16
CA LEU A 505 14.68 -8.96 -10.24
C LEU A 505 14.96 -7.46 -10.07
N ILE A 506 15.61 -6.85 -11.07
CA ILE A 506 16.00 -5.42 -11.04
C ILE A 506 15.34 -4.71 -12.21
N TYR A 507 14.26 -3.97 -11.93
CA TYR A 507 13.42 -3.33 -12.96
C TYR A 507 13.29 -1.82 -12.76
N HIS A 508 13.35 -1.06 -13.85
CA HIS A 508 13.03 0.37 -13.83
C HIS A 508 13.83 1.20 -12.81
N ASN A 509 15.09 0.89 -12.50
CA ASN A 509 15.88 1.70 -11.57
C ASN A 509 16.69 2.77 -12.30
N THR A 510 16.97 3.87 -11.61
CA THR A 510 17.83 4.95 -12.10
C THR A 510 19.09 5.09 -11.25
N GLY A 511 20.24 4.75 -11.80
CA GLY A 511 21.55 4.99 -11.20
C GLY A 511 22.23 6.19 -11.84
N TRP A 512 22.77 7.11 -11.05
CA TRP A 512 23.53 8.25 -11.58
C TRP A 512 24.67 8.68 -10.66
N SER A 513 25.89 8.67 -11.18
CA SER A 513 27.05 9.28 -10.52
C SER A 513 28.01 9.90 -11.53
N THR A 514 28.70 10.94 -11.10
CA THR A 514 29.81 11.58 -11.83
C THR A 514 31.17 11.34 -11.16
N GLN A 515 31.19 10.54 -10.07
CA GLN A 515 32.42 10.19 -9.37
C GLN A 515 33.37 9.45 -10.31
N THR A 516 34.62 9.91 -10.35
CA THR A 516 35.60 9.44 -11.34
C THR A 516 35.95 7.96 -11.13
N ASP A 517 35.94 7.19 -12.23
CA ASP A 517 36.33 5.76 -12.27
C ASP A 517 35.51 4.85 -11.32
N ILE A 518 34.26 5.23 -11.07
CA ILE A 518 33.29 4.45 -10.30
C ILE A 518 32.37 3.69 -11.26
N ASN A 519 32.21 2.40 -11.03
CA ASN A 519 31.38 1.52 -11.87
C ASN A 519 29.88 1.69 -11.53
N GLY A 520 29.00 1.44 -12.50
CA GLY A 520 27.57 1.36 -12.24
C GLY A 520 27.23 0.15 -11.38
N MET A 521 27.59 -1.04 -11.85
CA MET A 521 27.42 -2.28 -11.09
C MET A 521 28.75 -3.04 -10.93
N ASP A 522 29.03 -3.52 -9.72
CA ASP A 522 30.20 -4.33 -9.40
C ASP A 522 29.81 -5.73 -8.95
N LEU A 523 30.46 -6.74 -9.53
CA LEU A 523 30.40 -8.12 -9.07
C LEU A 523 31.72 -8.49 -8.37
N ILE A 524 31.68 -8.53 -7.05
CA ILE A 524 32.80 -8.94 -6.18
C ILE A 524 32.93 -10.46 -6.17
N SER A 525 31.80 -11.16 -6.24
CA SER A 525 31.66 -12.61 -6.48
C SER A 525 30.77 -12.85 -7.72
N PRO A 526 30.76 -14.07 -8.30
CA PRO A 526 29.75 -14.46 -9.27
C PRO A 526 28.32 -14.25 -8.74
N MET A 527 27.36 -14.06 -9.66
CA MET A 527 25.93 -14.00 -9.37
C MET A 527 25.17 -15.09 -10.12
N HIS A 528 24.02 -15.49 -9.59
CA HIS A 528 23.11 -16.40 -10.29
C HIS A 528 21.66 -15.92 -10.25
N ASN A 529 20.85 -16.39 -11.21
CA ASN A 529 19.38 -16.24 -11.21
C ASN A 529 18.89 -14.78 -11.18
N ALA A 530 19.56 -13.89 -11.92
CA ALA A 530 19.24 -12.46 -11.96
C ALA A 530 18.59 -12.02 -13.28
N ILE A 531 17.50 -11.26 -13.20
CA ILE A 531 16.86 -10.62 -14.36
C ILE A 531 16.93 -9.10 -14.18
N ILE A 532 17.46 -8.41 -15.19
CA ILE A 532 17.66 -6.95 -15.15
C ILE A 532 17.05 -6.34 -16.42
N ARG A 533 16.01 -5.49 -16.29
CA ARG A 533 15.28 -4.88 -17.40
C ARG A 533 14.91 -3.42 -17.14
N ASN A 534 14.83 -2.62 -18.19
CA ASN A 534 14.30 -1.25 -18.16
C ASN A 534 15.04 -0.26 -17.22
N ASN A 535 16.30 -0.50 -16.85
CA ASN A 535 17.04 0.41 -15.97
C ASN A 535 17.78 1.50 -16.77
N ILE A 536 18.04 2.65 -16.14
CA ILE A 536 19.02 3.64 -16.63
C ILE A 536 20.14 3.75 -15.59
N ILE A 537 21.36 3.32 -15.94
CA ILE A 537 22.52 3.46 -15.07
C ILE A 537 23.59 4.31 -15.76
N GLN A 538 23.91 5.44 -15.17
CA GLN A 538 25.04 6.29 -15.54
C GLN A 538 26.17 6.20 -14.53
N SER A 539 27.39 5.98 -15.03
CA SER A 539 28.63 5.91 -14.23
C SER A 539 29.84 6.52 -14.98
N ALA A 540 31.01 6.60 -14.34
CA ALA A 540 32.25 7.08 -14.98
C ALA A 540 33.34 6.00 -15.14
N GLY A 541 33.12 4.82 -14.57
CA GLY A 541 33.94 3.62 -14.75
C GLY A 541 33.35 2.68 -15.80
N TYR A 542 33.39 1.37 -15.55
CA TYR A 542 32.60 0.42 -16.32
C TYR A 542 31.11 0.61 -16.04
N SER A 543 30.27 0.46 -17.05
CA SER A 543 28.82 0.40 -16.84
C SER A 543 28.48 -0.74 -15.88
N PHE A 544 29.09 -1.90 -16.08
CA PHE A 544 29.20 -2.94 -15.07
C PHE A 544 30.50 -3.74 -15.20
N ALA A 545 30.98 -4.29 -14.08
CA ALA A 545 32.21 -5.05 -14.04
C ALA A 545 32.11 -6.33 -13.21
N GLU A 546 32.35 -7.45 -13.88
CA GLU A 546 32.65 -8.73 -13.26
C GLU A 546 34.13 -9.07 -13.44
N THR A 547 34.85 -9.17 -12.32
CA THR A 547 36.23 -9.67 -12.29
C THR A 547 36.35 -11.16 -11.97
N PRO A 548 35.46 -11.75 -11.15
CA PRO A 548 35.30 -13.20 -11.06
C PRO A 548 34.82 -13.83 -12.37
N ILE A 549 34.69 -15.16 -12.36
CA ILE A 549 34.06 -15.94 -13.43
C ILE A 549 33.08 -16.94 -12.82
N GLY A 550 32.01 -17.28 -13.55
CA GLY A 550 31.08 -18.36 -13.18
C GLY A 550 29.64 -17.93 -12.92
N SER A 551 29.23 -16.73 -13.34
CA SER A 551 27.84 -16.30 -13.24
C SER A 551 26.94 -17.11 -14.18
N THR A 552 25.73 -17.48 -13.73
CA THR A 552 24.82 -18.34 -14.52
C THR A 552 23.36 -17.97 -14.32
N GLY A 553 22.49 -18.29 -15.29
CA GLY A 553 21.04 -18.05 -15.16
C GLY A 553 20.71 -16.56 -15.10
N VAL A 554 21.51 -15.73 -15.78
CA VAL A 554 21.31 -14.28 -15.86
C VAL A 554 20.62 -13.88 -17.17
N ASP A 555 19.74 -12.88 -17.11
CA ASP A 555 19.04 -12.30 -18.24
C ASP A 555 19.04 -10.76 -18.11
N PHE A 556 20.03 -10.13 -18.76
CA PHE A 556 20.12 -8.66 -18.82
C PHE A 556 19.73 -8.22 -20.22
N ASP A 557 18.70 -7.40 -20.35
CA ASP A 557 18.29 -6.84 -21.64
C ASP A 557 17.47 -5.54 -21.47
N TYR A 558 17.33 -4.76 -22.54
CA TYR A 558 16.54 -3.51 -22.53
C TYR A 558 16.97 -2.50 -21.45
N ASN A 559 18.25 -2.44 -21.08
CA ASN A 559 18.74 -1.43 -20.14
C ASN A 559 19.51 -0.32 -20.88
N ASN A 560 19.59 0.87 -20.29
CA ASN A 560 20.50 1.92 -20.72
C ASN A 560 21.69 2.03 -19.77
N TRP A 561 22.84 1.55 -20.24
CA TRP A 561 24.11 1.52 -19.53
C TRP A 561 25.04 2.60 -20.06
N TYR A 562 24.88 3.83 -19.57
CA TYR A 562 25.71 4.94 -20.00
C TYR A 562 26.96 5.06 -19.14
N THR A 563 28.12 5.16 -19.79
CA THR A 563 29.37 5.50 -19.10
C THR A 563 30.02 6.73 -19.73
N THR A 564 30.56 7.61 -18.89
CA THR A 564 31.41 8.73 -19.36
C THR A 564 32.85 8.31 -19.61
N ARG A 565 33.17 7.01 -19.46
CA ARG A 565 34.48 6.46 -19.80
C ARG A 565 34.77 6.73 -21.29
N GLY A 566 36.02 7.07 -21.61
CA GLY A 566 36.37 7.42 -22.99
C GLY A 566 36.15 6.25 -23.96
N ALA A 567 35.63 6.53 -25.15
CA ALA A 567 35.24 5.53 -26.16
C ALA A 567 36.34 4.57 -26.63
N SER A 568 37.61 4.83 -26.30
CA SER A 568 38.74 3.91 -26.57
C SER A 568 39.00 2.89 -25.46
N LEU A 569 38.28 2.98 -24.34
CA LEU A 569 38.37 2.09 -23.20
C LEU A 569 37.18 1.13 -23.19
N PRO A 570 37.29 -0.04 -22.56
CA PRO A 570 36.15 -0.95 -22.42
C PRO A 570 34.97 -0.32 -21.68
N HIS A 571 33.74 -0.47 -22.11
CA HIS A 571 32.58 0.02 -21.34
C HIS A 571 32.06 -1.05 -20.37
N PHE A 572 32.23 -2.32 -20.70
CA PHE A 572 31.76 -3.45 -19.93
C PHE A 572 32.89 -4.40 -19.62
N LYS A 573 32.79 -5.06 -18.47
CA LYS A 573 33.61 -6.22 -18.14
C LYS A 573 32.69 -7.34 -17.64
N TRP A 574 32.71 -8.48 -18.31
CA TRP A 574 31.86 -9.63 -18.01
C TRP A 574 32.69 -10.91 -18.07
N GLU A 575 32.56 -11.79 -17.08
CA GLU A 575 33.34 -13.03 -16.99
C GLU A 575 34.85 -12.78 -17.14
N ASN A 576 35.34 -11.68 -16.52
CA ASN A 576 36.71 -11.18 -16.61
C ASN A 576 37.20 -10.81 -18.04
N VAL A 577 36.30 -10.65 -19.01
CA VAL A 577 36.57 -10.21 -20.38
C VAL A 577 36.09 -8.78 -20.58
N ASN A 578 36.90 -7.96 -21.25
CA ASN A 578 36.59 -6.56 -21.55
C ASN A 578 35.87 -6.42 -22.90
N TYR A 579 34.80 -5.62 -22.92
CA TYR A 579 34.02 -5.29 -24.12
C TYR A 579 33.93 -3.77 -24.28
N SER A 580 34.22 -3.26 -25.48
CA SER A 580 34.29 -1.81 -25.72
C SER A 580 32.96 -1.19 -26.11
N THR A 581 31.97 -2.00 -26.50
CA THR A 581 30.63 -1.53 -26.87
C THR A 581 29.59 -2.59 -26.51
N MET A 582 28.34 -2.17 -26.38
CA MET A 582 27.18 -3.05 -26.18
C MET A 582 27.10 -4.12 -27.28
N THR A 583 27.30 -3.72 -28.53
CA THR A 583 27.32 -4.64 -29.67
C THR A 583 28.37 -5.75 -29.51
N SER A 584 29.56 -5.44 -28.99
CA SER A 584 30.60 -6.45 -28.77
C SER A 584 30.26 -7.39 -27.62
N LEU A 585 29.60 -6.88 -26.57
CA LEU A 585 29.11 -7.68 -25.45
C LEU A 585 27.99 -8.63 -25.91
N CYS A 586 26.94 -8.11 -26.55
CA CYS A 586 25.81 -8.91 -27.05
C CYS A 586 26.26 -10.01 -28.00
N ASN A 587 27.13 -9.70 -28.98
CA ASN A 587 27.62 -10.72 -29.92
C ASN A 587 28.39 -11.87 -29.24
N ALA A 588 29.05 -11.60 -28.11
CA ALA A 588 29.85 -12.59 -27.40
C ALA A 588 29.05 -13.37 -26.35
N THR A 589 28.04 -12.75 -25.74
CA THR A 589 27.39 -13.26 -24.52
C THR A 589 25.88 -13.48 -24.66
N GLY A 590 25.24 -12.78 -25.60
CA GLY A 590 23.78 -12.68 -25.69
C GLY A 590 23.15 -11.67 -24.72
N LEU A 591 23.93 -11.03 -23.83
CA LEU A 591 23.43 -10.01 -22.91
C LEU A 591 23.24 -8.67 -23.62
N GLU A 592 22.21 -7.94 -23.21
CA GLU A 592 21.92 -6.56 -23.64
C GLU A 592 21.85 -6.39 -25.16
N CYS A 593 21.28 -7.37 -25.85
CA CYS A 593 21.11 -7.30 -27.30
C CYS A 593 20.09 -6.25 -27.75
N ASN A 594 19.20 -5.84 -26.86
CA ASN A 594 18.32 -4.68 -26.98
C ASN A 594 18.72 -3.55 -26.01
N GLY A 595 19.93 -3.62 -25.44
CA GLY A 595 20.47 -2.61 -24.53
C GLY A 595 21.02 -1.37 -25.24
N HIS A 596 21.21 -0.30 -24.47
CA HIS A 596 21.62 1.01 -24.97
C HIS A 596 22.77 1.60 -24.15
N GLU A 597 23.50 2.54 -24.77
CA GLU A 597 24.60 3.31 -24.14
C GLU A 597 24.38 4.82 -24.37
N SER A 598 23.12 5.24 -24.40
CA SER A 598 22.74 6.63 -24.71
C SER A 598 22.85 7.52 -23.48
N ILE A 599 23.26 8.78 -23.65
CA ILE A 599 23.18 9.79 -22.58
C ILE A 599 21.74 9.78 -22.02
N PRO A 600 21.54 9.68 -20.69
CA PRO A 600 20.22 9.51 -20.10
C PRO A 600 19.17 10.56 -20.46
N GLY A 601 19.56 11.83 -20.59
CA GLY A 601 18.61 12.91 -20.83
C GLY A 601 17.73 13.23 -19.61
N PHE A 602 18.33 13.36 -18.43
CA PHE A 602 17.63 13.80 -17.22
C PHE A 602 17.45 15.31 -17.16
N THR A 603 16.40 15.77 -16.47
CA THR A 603 16.06 17.19 -16.30
C THR A 603 17.11 17.98 -15.53
N ASP A 604 17.46 17.55 -14.32
CA ASP A 604 18.53 18.15 -13.49
C ASP A 604 19.09 17.10 -12.51
N PRO A 605 19.93 16.17 -12.98
CA PRO A 605 20.42 15.09 -12.13
C PRO A 605 21.39 15.60 -11.05
N THR A 606 22.03 16.76 -11.25
CA THR A 606 22.86 17.41 -10.22
C THR A 606 22.04 17.99 -9.07
N GLY A 607 20.82 18.44 -9.35
CA GLY A 607 19.83 18.88 -8.35
C GLY A 607 18.95 17.77 -7.80
N GLY A 608 19.20 16.49 -8.16
CA GLY A 608 18.41 15.34 -7.71
C GLY A 608 17.13 15.09 -8.51
N ASN A 609 16.93 15.77 -9.65
CA ASN A 609 15.79 15.54 -10.54
C ASN A 609 16.17 14.62 -11.70
N PHE A 610 15.73 13.37 -11.60
CA PHE A 610 16.02 12.30 -12.55
C PHE A 610 14.87 12.00 -13.52
N THR A 611 13.84 12.85 -13.59
CA THR A 611 12.84 12.72 -14.66
C THR A 611 13.45 12.98 -16.03
N LEU A 612 12.87 12.40 -17.07
CA LEU A 612 13.36 12.54 -18.44
C LEU A 612 12.97 13.90 -19.03
N ILE A 613 13.86 14.51 -19.83
CA ILE A 613 13.51 15.65 -20.68
C ILE A 613 12.75 15.18 -21.93
N PRO A 614 11.97 16.04 -22.60
CA PRO A 614 11.19 15.65 -23.78
C PRO A 614 12.01 15.05 -24.94
N SER A 615 13.31 15.40 -25.03
CA SER A 615 14.23 14.87 -26.04
C SER A 615 15.03 13.66 -25.55
N SER A 616 14.70 13.11 -24.38
CA SER A 616 15.39 11.95 -23.85
C SER A 616 15.26 10.77 -24.80
N PRO A 617 16.35 10.05 -25.08
CA PRO A 617 16.27 8.84 -25.87
C PRO A 617 15.53 7.72 -25.12
N ASN A 618 15.37 7.81 -23.80
CA ASN A 618 14.86 6.72 -22.97
C ASN A 618 13.34 6.65 -22.84
N ILE A 619 12.63 7.56 -23.54
CA ILE A 619 11.18 7.53 -23.67
C ILE A 619 10.78 6.42 -24.67
N ASP A 620 9.69 5.70 -24.39
CA ASP A 620 9.10 4.66 -25.25
C ASP A 620 10.07 3.53 -25.64
N ARG A 621 10.90 3.07 -24.69
CA ARG A 621 12.04 2.18 -25.00
C ARG A 621 12.13 0.89 -24.18
N GLY A 622 11.47 0.86 -23.03
CA GLY A 622 11.39 -0.31 -22.18
C GLY A 622 10.55 -1.44 -22.78
N ILE A 623 10.70 -2.62 -22.21
CA ILE A 623 9.84 -3.77 -22.48
C ILE A 623 8.66 -3.81 -21.50
N SER A 624 7.47 -4.19 -21.96
CA SER A 624 6.36 -4.46 -21.05
C SER A 624 6.67 -5.65 -20.15
N ILE A 625 6.47 -5.47 -18.85
CA ILE A 625 6.62 -6.46 -17.79
C ILE A 625 5.25 -6.52 -17.08
N PRO A 626 4.43 -7.56 -17.33
CA PRO A 626 3.07 -7.64 -16.80
C PRO A 626 3.02 -7.44 -15.28
N GLY A 627 2.12 -6.60 -14.81
CA GLY A 627 1.93 -6.28 -13.40
C GLY A 627 3.01 -5.37 -12.79
N ILE A 628 3.97 -4.86 -13.56
CA ILE A 628 5.04 -3.96 -13.09
C ILE A 628 4.97 -2.59 -13.75
N ASN A 629 4.66 -2.53 -15.05
CA ASN A 629 4.62 -1.29 -15.82
C ASN A 629 3.39 -1.22 -16.73
N ASP A 630 2.27 -1.78 -16.29
CA ASP A 630 1.06 -1.89 -17.12
C ASP A 630 0.43 -0.52 -17.49
N ASN A 631 0.72 0.52 -16.72
CA ASN A 631 0.13 1.86 -16.84
C ASN A 631 1.07 2.88 -17.52
N PHE A 632 2.01 2.43 -18.37
CA PHE A 632 2.89 3.33 -19.10
C PHE A 632 2.12 4.23 -20.09
N ILE A 633 2.72 5.37 -20.46
CA ILE A 633 2.16 6.31 -21.43
C ILE A 633 3.02 6.29 -22.69
N GLY A 634 2.39 6.10 -23.85
CA GLY A 634 3.07 6.13 -25.14
C GLY A 634 3.04 4.78 -25.86
N ASN A 635 4.09 4.46 -26.60
CA ASN A 635 4.21 3.23 -27.38
C ASN A 635 4.84 2.08 -26.57
N ALA A 636 5.63 2.39 -25.54
CA ALA A 636 6.24 1.41 -24.64
C ALA A 636 6.56 2.07 -23.29
N PRO A 637 6.82 1.31 -22.23
CA PRO A 637 7.35 1.87 -20.99
C PRO A 637 8.64 2.65 -21.20
N ASP A 638 8.92 3.61 -20.36
CA ASP A 638 10.19 4.32 -20.36
C ASP A 638 11.26 3.51 -19.62
N LEU A 639 12.54 3.78 -19.92
CA LEU A 639 13.61 3.26 -19.07
C LEU A 639 13.77 4.12 -17.81
N GLY A 640 14.18 3.51 -16.71
CA GLY A 640 14.46 4.17 -15.44
C GLY A 640 13.26 4.23 -14.51
N ALA A 641 13.42 4.96 -13.41
CA ALA A 641 12.47 5.02 -12.30
C ALA A 641 11.22 5.85 -12.57
N PHE A 642 11.25 6.70 -13.59
CA PHE A 642 10.18 7.64 -13.89
C PHE A 642 9.73 7.48 -15.33
N GLU A 643 8.43 7.28 -15.53
CA GLU A 643 7.80 7.49 -16.82
C GLU A 643 7.84 8.99 -17.16
N TYR A 644 8.11 9.31 -18.42
CA TYR A 644 7.94 10.64 -18.96
C TYR A 644 6.45 10.90 -19.15
N GLU A 645 5.85 11.49 -18.13
CA GLU A 645 4.47 11.96 -18.23
C GLU A 645 4.42 13.15 -19.20
N VAL A 646 3.86 12.92 -20.40
CA VAL A 646 3.09 13.98 -21.06
C VAL A 646 1.81 14.10 -20.23
N ASP A 647 1.79 15.00 -19.26
CA ASP A 647 0.58 15.27 -18.49
C ASP A 647 -0.48 15.87 -19.44
N PRO A 648 -1.52 15.11 -19.82
CA PRO A 648 -2.54 15.63 -20.70
C PRO A 648 -3.37 16.66 -19.91
N PRO A 649 -3.73 17.80 -20.50
CA PRO A 649 -4.53 18.78 -19.78
C PRO A 649 -5.88 18.20 -19.32
N PRO A 650 -6.43 18.67 -18.18
CA PRO A 650 -7.71 18.20 -17.69
C PRO A 650 -8.82 18.50 -18.71
N THR A 651 -9.88 17.69 -18.74
CA THR A 651 -11.04 17.90 -19.62
C THR A 651 -12.35 17.78 -18.84
N ALA A 652 -13.38 18.53 -19.25
CA ALA A 652 -14.72 18.38 -18.70
C ALA A 652 -15.41 17.18 -19.36
N ILE A 653 -15.75 16.16 -18.56
CA ILE A 653 -16.36 14.90 -19.01
C ILE A 653 -17.88 15.04 -19.17
N SER A 654 -18.55 15.68 -18.20
CA SER A 654 -20.02 15.72 -18.20
C SER A 654 -20.61 16.88 -17.41
N SER A 655 -21.86 17.21 -17.77
CA SER A 655 -22.77 18.11 -17.04
C SER A 655 -24.15 17.45 -16.97
N LEU A 656 -24.44 16.80 -15.83
CA LEU A 656 -25.63 15.94 -15.65
C LEU A 656 -26.62 16.58 -14.68
N ARG A 657 -27.93 16.35 -14.87
CA ARG A 657 -28.96 16.82 -13.93
C ARG A 657 -29.00 15.95 -12.68
N ALA A 658 -29.12 16.58 -11.52
CA ALA A 658 -29.29 15.87 -10.25
C ALA A 658 -30.76 15.81 -9.75
N ASN A 659 -31.66 16.62 -10.31
CA ASN A 659 -33.08 16.68 -9.95
C ASN A 659 -33.98 16.11 -11.06
N SER A 660 -35.26 15.93 -10.72
CA SER A 660 -36.29 15.48 -11.66
C SER A 660 -36.49 16.46 -12.82
N ASN A 661 -36.88 15.92 -13.97
CA ASN A 661 -37.16 16.68 -15.17
C ASN A 661 -38.38 16.11 -15.94
N PRO A 662 -39.32 16.93 -16.44
CA PRO A 662 -39.44 18.38 -16.24
C PRO A 662 -39.75 18.74 -14.78
N THR A 663 -39.57 20.01 -14.39
CA THR A 663 -39.69 20.47 -13.01
C THR A 663 -40.31 21.85 -12.90
N ASN A 664 -40.94 22.16 -11.76
CA ASN A 664 -41.38 23.49 -11.37
C ASN A 664 -40.59 24.07 -10.18
N ALA A 665 -39.51 23.39 -9.76
CA ALA A 665 -38.69 23.80 -8.61
C ALA A 665 -38.08 25.19 -8.84
N ALA A 666 -37.89 25.95 -7.76
CA ALA A 666 -37.24 27.26 -7.81
C ALA A 666 -35.72 27.16 -8.03
N ASN A 667 -35.11 26.03 -7.64
CA ASN A 667 -33.70 25.72 -7.86
C ASN A 667 -33.55 24.28 -8.35
N VAL A 668 -32.53 24.05 -9.17
CA VAL A 668 -32.13 22.74 -9.68
C VAL A 668 -30.61 22.63 -9.62
N ASN A 669 -30.09 21.42 -9.56
CA ASN A 669 -28.66 21.16 -9.45
C ASN A 669 -28.15 20.40 -10.67
N PHE A 670 -26.95 20.73 -11.11
CA PHE A 670 -26.14 19.94 -12.03
C PHE A 670 -24.94 19.33 -11.29
N THR A 671 -24.45 18.20 -11.79
CA THR A 671 -23.17 17.61 -11.40
C THR A 671 -22.22 17.69 -12.58
N ILE A 672 -21.09 18.36 -12.37
CA ILE A 672 -19.99 18.50 -13.33
C ILE A 672 -18.88 17.52 -12.93
N THR A 673 -18.32 16.81 -13.91
CA THR A 673 -17.19 15.88 -13.68
C THR A 673 -16.06 16.18 -14.66
N PHE A 674 -14.84 16.20 -14.17
CA PHE A 674 -13.59 16.36 -14.94
C PHE A 674 -12.82 15.03 -15.06
N SER A 675 -11.90 14.94 -16.02
CA SER A 675 -11.06 13.75 -16.25
C SER A 675 -10.11 13.42 -15.13
N GLU A 676 -9.76 14.42 -14.33
CA GLU A 676 -8.81 14.31 -13.24
C GLU A 676 -9.08 15.38 -12.17
N ALA A 677 -8.21 15.42 -11.15
CA ALA A 677 -8.32 16.37 -10.07
C ALA A 677 -8.02 17.79 -10.57
N VAL A 678 -8.96 18.72 -10.39
CA VAL A 678 -8.79 20.12 -10.80
C VAL A 678 -8.94 21.09 -9.63
N THR A 679 -8.22 22.20 -9.74
CA THR A 679 -8.34 23.39 -8.88
C THR A 679 -8.68 24.60 -9.74
N GLY A 680 -8.91 25.76 -9.11
CA GLY A 680 -9.21 26.99 -9.83
C GLY A 680 -10.67 27.19 -10.25
N VAL A 681 -11.54 26.18 -10.07
CA VAL A 681 -12.98 26.31 -10.28
C VAL A 681 -13.57 27.42 -9.39
N ASP A 682 -14.29 28.36 -9.99
CA ASP A 682 -14.95 29.46 -9.29
C ASP A 682 -16.05 28.96 -8.34
N LEU A 683 -15.75 29.00 -7.03
CA LEU A 683 -16.71 28.65 -5.97
C LEU A 683 -17.56 29.82 -5.49
N ALA A 684 -17.29 31.03 -5.99
CA ALA A 684 -18.02 32.25 -5.66
C ALA A 684 -18.31 33.08 -6.92
N ALA A 685 -19.33 33.94 -6.86
CA ALA A 685 -19.68 34.83 -7.96
C ALA A 685 -18.46 35.70 -8.35
N PRO A 686 -18.21 35.93 -9.66
CA PRO A 686 -19.15 35.81 -10.79
C PRO A 686 -19.36 34.41 -11.42
N PHE A 687 -18.70 33.34 -10.97
CA PHE A 687 -18.80 31.98 -11.54
C PHE A 687 -18.43 31.94 -13.04
N ASP A 688 -17.30 32.56 -13.43
CA ASP A 688 -16.93 32.77 -14.83
C ASP A 688 -16.61 31.45 -15.57
N ASP A 689 -16.42 30.35 -14.83
CA ASP A 689 -16.24 29.00 -15.37
C ASP A 689 -17.54 28.31 -15.81
N PHE A 690 -18.70 28.94 -15.59
CA PHE A 690 -20.00 28.34 -15.90
C PHE A 690 -20.95 29.31 -16.62
N GLY A 691 -21.63 28.80 -17.64
CA GLY A 691 -22.63 29.52 -18.42
C GLY A 691 -24.01 28.87 -18.36
N LEU A 692 -25.07 29.69 -18.34
CA LEU A 692 -26.44 29.20 -18.51
C LEU A 692 -26.95 29.42 -19.93
N THR A 693 -27.33 28.32 -20.59
CA THR A 693 -28.09 28.36 -21.83
C THR A 693 -29.58 28.20 -21.52
N VAL A 694 -30.37 29.26 -21.73
CA VAL A 694 -31.82 29.27 -21.44
C VAL A 694 -32.66 29.51 -22.69
N SER A 695 -33.83 28.87 -22.78
CA SER A 695 -34.81 29.17 -23.85
C SER A 695 -35.50 30.51 -23.61
N SER A 696 -36.03 31.13 -24.68
CA SER A 696 -36.68 32.46 -24.64
C SER A 696 -37.86 32.63 -23.67
N GLY A 697 -38.44 31.54 -23.16
CA GLY A 697 -39.52 31.57 -22.18
C GLY A 697 -39.07 31.69 -20.73
N ILE A 698 -37.78 31.53 -20.43
CA ILE A 698 -37.20 31.66 -19.09
C ILE A 698 -36.54 33.04 -18.94
N THR A 699 -36.82 33.69 -17.81
CA THR A 699 -36.24 34.99 -17.42
C THR A 699 -35.64 34.89 -16.02
N ASP A 700 -34.60 35.67 -15.72
CA ASP A 700 -33.98 35.78 -14.38
C ASP A 700 -33.39 34.47 -13.80
N ALA A 701 -33.01 33.50 -14.64
CA ALA A 701 -32.26 32.34 -14.18
C ALA A 701 -30.79 32.71 -13.91
N PHE A 702 -30.20 32.16 -12.85
CA PHE A 702 -28.81 32.45 -12.46
C PHE A 702 -28.18 31.27 -11.69
N ILE A 703 -26.85 31.19 -11.69
CA ILE A 703 -26.09 30.22 -10.89
C ILE A 703 -26.06 30.72 -9.44
N ALA A 704 -26.57 29.91 -8.51
CA ALA A 704 -26.71 30.27 -7.11
C ALA A 704 -25.48 29.90 -6.27
N SER A 705 -24.88 28.72 -6.51
CA SER A 705 -23.69 28.25 -5.79
C SER A 705 -23.00 27.10 -6.53
N VAL A 706 -21.69 26.98 -6.31
CA VAL A 706 -20.88 25.84 -6.75
C VAL A 706 -20.23 25.21 -5.52
N THR A 707 -20.38 23.90 -5.35
CA THR A 707 -19.86 23.16 -4.18
C THR A 707 -19.05 21.95 -4.65
N PRO A 708 -17.80 21.77 -4.19
CA PRO A 708 -17.04 20.56 -4.47
C PRO A 708 -17.74 19.31 -3.90
N ILE A 709 -17.81 18.24 -4.70
CA ILE A 709 -18.24 16.91 -4.26
C ILE A 709 -17.00 16.05 -3.99
N SER A 710 -16.00 16.14 -4.87
CA SER A 710 -14.70 15.48 -4.78
C SER A 710 -13.62 16.34 -5.45
N LYS A 711 -12.38 15.85 -5.56
CA LYS A 711 -11.32 16.52 -6.34
C LYS A 711 -11.66 16.61 -7.85
N THR A 712 -12.57 15.80 -8.36
CA THR A 712 -12.91 15.70 -9.81
C THR A 712 -14.35 16.09 -10.14
N ALA A 713 -15.19 16.37 -9.14
CA ALA A 713 -16.63 16.60 -9.35
C ALA A 713 -17.19 17.74 -8.49
N TYR A 714 -18.10 18.51 -9.08
CA TYR A 714 -18.71 19.70 -8.49
C TYR A 714 -20.24 19.70 -8.66
N SER A 715 -20.96 20.14 -7.63
CA SER A 715 -22.41 20.38 -7.72
C SER A 715 -22.67 21.86 -7.96
N VAL A 716 -23.43 22.19 -9.00
CA VAL A 716 -23.77 23.56 -9.38
C VAL A 716 -25.27 23.77 -9.22
N SER A 717 -25.66 24.61 -8.26
CA SER A 717 -27.06 24.97 -8.02
C SER A 717 -27.47 26.16 -8.88
N VAL A 718 -28.59 26.05 -9.58
CA VAL A 718 -29.11 27.02 -10.53
C VAL A 718 -30.53 27.41 -10.11
N ASN A 719 -30.75 28.71 -9.93
CA ASN A 719 -32.09 29.25 -9.81
C ASN A 719 -32.76 29.24 -11.18
N THR A 720 -33.97 28.70 -11.24
CA THR A 720 -34.66 28.45 -12.52
C THR A 720 -35.46 29.65 -13.03
N GLY A 721 -35.42 30.80 -12.34
CA GLY A 721 -36.02 32.05 -12.80
C GLY A 721 -37.54 32.02 -12.89
N ALA A 722 -38.14 32.78 -13.81
CA ALA A 722 -39.57 32.81 -14.07
C ALA A 722 -39.90 32.36 -15.50
N GLY A 723 -41.10 31.80 -15.68
CA GLY A 723 -41.61 31.32 -16.96
C GLY A 723 -41.34 29.83 -17.22
N ASP A 724 -41.76 29.38 -18.39
CA ASP A 724 -41.62 27.99 -18.87
C ASP A 724 -40.54 27.94 -19.94
N GLY A 725 -39.79 26.84 -20.01
CA GLY A 725 -38.74 26.70 -21.01
C GLY A 725 -37.68 25.70 -20.62
N THR A 726 -36.44 25.90 -21.08
CA THR A 726 -35.33 25.00 -20.79
C THR A 726 -34.09 25.72 -20.26
N ILE A 727 -33.31 25.04 -19.42
CA ILE A 727 -32.04 25.52 -18.84
C ILE A 727 -30.99 24.42 -18.95
N ARG A 728 -29.83 24.73 -19.53
CA ARG A 728 -28.62 23.88 -19.55
C ARG A 728 -27.46 24.64 -18.90
N LEU A 729 -26.60 23.92 -18.19
CA LEU A 729 -25.37 24.43 -17.62
C LEU A 729 -24.17 23.98 -18.48
N ASP A 730 -23.41 24.97 -18.96
CA ASP A 730 -22.21 24.80 -19.77
C ASP A 730 -20.97 25.12 -18.93
N VAL A 731 -19.87 24.40 -19.15
CA VAL A 731 -18.55 24.75 -18.60
C VAL A 731 -17.86 25.67 -19.59
N SER A 732 -17.38 26.82 -19.11
CA SER A 732 -16.66 27.83 -19.88
C SER A 732 -15.19 27.80 -19.46
N ASP A 733 -14.31 27.56 -20.42
CA ASP A 733 -12.87 27.55 -20.19
C ASP A 733 -12.27 28.95 -20.39
N ASN A 734 -11.59 29.43 -19.35
CA ASN A 734 -10.86 30.69 -19.30
C ASN A 734 -9.39 30.49 -18.84
N ASP A 735 -8.87 29.26 -18.91
CA ASP A 735 -7.58 28.80 -18.38
C ASP A 735 -7.42 28.89 -16.84
N SER A 736 -8.48 29.20 -16.08
CA SER A 736 -8.40 29.27 -14.61
C SER A 736 -8.49 27.90 -13.93
N ILE A 737 -9.24 26.97 -14.53
CA ILE A 737 -9.35 25.59 -14.07
C ILE A 737 -8.08 24.84 -14.49
N ILE A 738 -7.30 24.38 -13.52
CA ILE A 738 -6.00 23.73 -13.74
C ILE A 738 -5.87 22.42 -12.96
N ASP A 739 -5.07 21.48 -13.46
CA ASP A 739 -4.63 20.32 -12.69
C ASP A 739 -3.55 20.67 -11.65
N PHE A 740 -2.99 19.65 -10.99
CA PHE A 740 -1.94 19.85 -9.97
C PHE A 740 -0.58 20.25 -10.55
N ARG A 741 -0.33 20.00 -11.84
CA ARG A 741 0.89 20.39 -12.57
C ARG A 741 0.76 21.77 -13.22
N GLY A 742 -0.45 22.33 -13.20
CA GLY A 742 -0.77 23.65 -13.73
C GLY A 742 -1.20 23.66 -15.18
N ASN A 743 -1.58 22.53 -15.79
CA ASN A 743 -2.16 22.57 -17.14
C ASN A 743 -3.62 23.03 -17.05
N PRO A 744 -4.03 24.01 -17.88
CA PRO A 744 -5.42 24.49 -17.91
C PRO A 744 -6.38 23.54 -18.64
N LEU A 745 -7.66 23.64 -18.32
CA LEU A 745 -8.76 22.83 -18.89
C LEU A 745 -8.76 22.86 -20.42
N GLY A 746 -8.54 21.72 -21.06
CA GLY A 746 -8.45 21.61 -22.54
C GLY A 746 -7.07 21.98 -23.11
N GLY A 747 -6.13 22.40 -22.27
CA GLY A 747 -4.79 22.84 -22.62
C GLY A 747 -4.66 24.36 -22.63
N ALA A 748 -3.47 24.89 -22.92
CA ALA A 748 -3.27 26.34 -22.92
C ALA A 748 -4.09 27.03 -24.03
N GLY A 749 -5.06 27.86 -23.64
CA GLY A 749 -5.76 28.81 -24.48
C GLY A 749 -7.29 28.78 -24.32
N THR A 750 -7.83 29.86 -23.76
CA THR A 750 -9.27 30.13 -23.57
C THR A 750 -10.24 29.48 -24.58
N GLY A 751 -11.21 28.74 -24.05
CA GLY A 751 -12.33 28.13 -24.76
C GLY A 751 -12.00 26.79 -25.42
N ASN A 752 -10.78 26.26 -25.22
CA ASN A 752 -10.40 24.96 -25.75
C ASN A 752 -10.88 23.80 -24.85
N GLY A 753 -11.28 24.11 -23.61
CA GLY A 753 -11.89 23.20 -22.64
C GLY A 753 -13.41 23.31 -22.49
N ASP A 754 -14.09 24.16 -23.28
CA ASP A 754 -15.53 24.40 -23.18
C ASP A 754 -16.35 23.10 -23.27
N PHE A 755 -17.36 22.96 -22.41
CA PHE A 755 -18.31 21.84 -22.44
C PHE A 755 -19.75 22.34 -22.56
N ALA A 756 -20.33 22.22 -23.77
CA ALA A 756 -21.67 22.70 -24.09
C ALA A 756 -22.67 21.58 -24.50
N SER A 757 -22.34 20.32 -24.22
CA SER A 757 -23.15 19.13 -24.54
C SER A 757 -23.87 18.54 -23.33
N GLY A 758 -24.06 19.33 -22.26
CA GLY A 758 -24.72 18.91 -21.02
C GLY A 758 -26.22 18.63 -21.16
N GLU A 759 -26.78 17.98 -20.14
CA GLU A 759 -28.22 17.74 -20.04
C GLU A 759 -29.01 19.04 -19.82
N THR A 760 -30.31 19.03 -20.14
CA THR A 760 -31.17 20.22 -20.05
C THR A 760 -32.37 19.99 -19.14
N TYR A 761 -32.63 20.90 -18.21
CA TYR A 761 -33.90 20.96 -17.49
C TYR A 761 -34.98 21.61 -18.35
N THR A 762 -36.21 21.13 -18.25
CA THR A 762 -37.45 21.69 -18.78
C THR A 762 -38.25 22.21 -17.59
N ILE A 763 -38.41 23.52 -17.52
CA ILE A 763 -39.10 24.25 -16.46
C ILE A 763 -40.55 24.51 -16.87
N ILE A 764 -41.50 24.18 -15.99
CA ILE A 764 -42.94 24.37 -16.21
C ILE A 764 -43.58 24.91 -14.93
N ARG A 765 -44.09 26.15 -14.96
CA ARG A 765 -44.71 26.87 -13.84
C ARG A 765 -46.22 26.65 -13.75
N ALA A 766 -46.88 26.39 -14.88
CA ALA A 766 -48.31 26.08 -14.91
C ALA A 766 -48.52 24.57 -14.72
N ILE A 767 -48.62 24.11 -13.46
CA ILE A 767 -49.11 22.76 -13.19
C ILE A 767 -50.60 22.71 -13.55
N THR A 768 -50.96 21.93 -14.58
CA THR A 768 -52.35 21.53 -14.84
C THR A 768 -52.86 20.65 -13.70
N THR A 769 -54.18 20.67 -13.46
CA THR A 769 -54.86 19.91 -12.39
C THR A 769 -54.28 18.49 -12.22
N PRO A 770 -53.68 18.16 -11.06
CA PRO A 770 -53.12 16.82 -10.81
C PRO A 770 -54.16 15.71 -11.06
N VAL A 771 -53.72 14.66 -11.74
CA VAL A 771 -54.46 13.43 -12.00
C VAL A 771 -53.99 12.36 -11.02
N THR A 772 -54.93 11.72 -10.34
CA THR A 772 -54.66 10.56 -9.47
C THR A 772 -55.08 9.29 -10.19
N VAL A 773 -54.16 8.33 -10.32
CA VAL A 773 -54.45 6.97 -10.78
C VAL A 773 -54.15 5.96 -9.67
N THR A 774 -55.03 4.98 -9.51
CA THR A 774 -54.82 3.86 -8.58
C THR A 774 -54.69 2.58 -9.38
N LEU A 775 -53.47 2.05 -9.42
CA LEU A 775 -53.13 0.79 -10.08
C LEU A 775 -53.20 -0.36 -9.08
N LYS A 776 -53.47 -1.56 -9.57
CA LYS A 776 -53.53 -2.79 -8.77
C LYS A 776 -52.36 -3.69 -9.12
N SER A 777 -51.83 -4.40 -8.12
CA SER A 777 -50.81 -5.42 -8.37
C SER A 777 -51.42 -6.54 -9.22
N ALA A 778 -50.68 -6.98 -10.23
CA ALA A 778 -51.09 -8.02 -11.15
C ALA A 778 -50.74 -9.39 -10.57
N GLY A 779 -51.75 -10.14 -10.12
CA GLY A 779 -51.60 -11.43 -9.46
C GLY A 779 -50.79 -12.49 -10.22
N SER A 780 -50.77 -12.42 -11.57
CA SER A 780 -49.96 -13.31 -12.41
C SER A 780 -48.44 -13.07 -12.31
N TYR A 781 -48.03 -11.95 -11.73
CA TYR A 781 -46.66 -11.45 -11.68
C TYR A 781 -46.22 -11.04 -10.27
N ASP A 782 -47.06 -11.30 -9.26
CA ASP A 782 -46.77 -11.02 -7.86
C ASP A 782 -46.75 -12.29 -7.02
N GLY A 783 -46.35 -12.15 -5.76
CA GLY A 783 -46.26 -13.27 -4.82
C GLY A 783 -45.06 -13.13 -3.90
N TRP A 784 -44.65 -14.25 -3.30
CA TRP A 784 -43.51 -14.27 -2.38
C TRP A 784 -42.50 -15.35 -2.75
N VAL A 785 -41.26 -15.08 -2.36
CA VAL A 785 -40.10 -15.97 -2.43
C VAL A 785 -39.60 -16.17 -1.01
N VAL A 786 -39.51 -17.43 -0.60
CA VAL A 786 -38.82 -17.85 0.62
C VAL A 786 -37.38 -18.13 0.30
N GLU A 787 -36.50 -17.70 1.19
CA GLU A 787 -35.08 -17.99 1.15
C GLU A 787 -34.77 -19.49 1.04
N SER A 788 -33.69 -19.83 0.34
CA SER A 788 -33.29 -21.22 0.06
C SER A 788 -32.76 -21.93 1.30
N GLY A 789 -32.01 -21.21 2.14
CA GLY A 789 -31.52 -21.62 3.45
C GLY A 789 -31.49 -20.39 4.36
N GLU A 790 -31.50 -20.60 5.68
CA GLU A 790 -31.35 -19.52 6.65
C GLU A 790 -30.05 -18.76 6.36
N ASN A 791 -30.11 -17.42 6.31
CA ASN A 791 -28.97 -16.54 6.04
C ASN A 791 -28.28 -16.73 4.68
N SER A 792 -28.92 -17.37 3.69
CA SER A 792 -28.27 -17.65 2.41
C SER A 792 -28.24 -16.46 1.45
N GLY A 793 -29.10 -15.46 1.65
CA GLY A 793 -29.31 -14.34 0.75
C GLY A 793 -29.89 -14.74 -0.61
N VAL A 794 -30.27 -16.01 -0.81
CA VAL A 794 -30.66 -16.57 -2.12
C VAL A 794 -32.07 -17.12 -2.07
N GLY A 795 -32.92 -16.73 -3.02
CA GLY A 795 -34.31 -17.20 -3.10
C GLY A 795 -34.42 -18.69 -3.45
N GLY A 796 -35.35 -19.38 -2.80
CA GLY A 796 -35.57 -20.82 -2.93
C GLY A 796 -36.96 -21.19 -3.45
N THR A 797 -37.99 -21.10 -2.60
CA THR A 797 -39.36 -21.52 -2.96
C THR A 797 -40.24 -20.32 -3.26
N ILE A 798 -41.07 -20.39 -4.30
CA ILE A 798 -41.98 -19.31 -4.68
C ILE A 798 -43.45 -19.71 -4.53
N ASP A 799 -44.32 -18.73 -4.24
CA ASP A 799 -45.77 -18.84 -4.43
C ASP A 799 -46.28 -17.60 -5.16
N LYS A 800 -46.89 -17.84 -6.32
CA LYS A 800 -47.50 -16.84 -7.20
C LYS A 800 -49.01 -17.03 -7.40
N GLY A 801 -49.61 -18.03 -6.74
CA GLY A 801 -50.99 -18.47 -6.98
C GLY A 801 -51.94 -18.16 -5.82
N SER A 802 -51.41 -17.96 -4.62
CA SER A 802 -52.22 -17.67 -3.44
C SER A 802 -52.86 -16.28 -3.50
N THR A 803 -54.03 -16.15 -2.87
CA THR A 803 -54.73 -14.87 -2.65
C THR A 803 -54.09 -14.02 -1.54
N THR A 804 -53.05 -14.54 -0.90
CA THR A 804 -52.23 -13.86 0.11
C THR A 804 -50.74 -14.07 -0.13
N PHE A 805 -49.93 -13.13 0.34
CA PHE A 805 -48.49 -13.29 0.50
C PHE A 805 -48.05 -13.10 1.95
N ASN A 806 -46.88 -13.63 2.27
CA ASN A 806 -46.31 -13.64 3.62
C ASN A 806 -45.11 -12.69 3.69
N LEU A 807 -44.96 -11.98 4.82
CA LEU A 807 -43.78 -11.16 5.17
C LEU A 807 -43.39 -11.46 6.62
N GLY A 808 -42.11 -11.78 6.85
CA GLY A 808 -41.58 -12.37 8.09
C GLY A 808 -40.72 -13.57 7.73
N ASP A 809 -40.76 -14.63 8.51
CA ASP A 809 -39.99 -15.86 8.32
C ASP A 809 -40.88 -17.12 8.39
N ASN A 810 -40.32 -18.30 8.10
CA ASN A 810 -41.02 -19.58 8.26
C ASN A 810 -40.36 -20.41 9.36
N ALA A 811 -40.96 -21.55 9.73
CA ALA A 811 -40.49 -22.47 10.81
C ALA A 811 -39.10 -23.12 10.64
N LYS A 812 -38.23 -22.52 9.83
CA LYS A 812 -36.80 -22.80 9.68
C LYS A 812 -36.01 -21.48 9.61
N ASP A 813 -36.54 -20.39 10.16
CA ASP A 813 -35.96 -19.04 10.21
C ASP A 813 -35.51 -18.55 8.81
N ARG A 814 -36.32 -18.81 7.79
CA ARG A 814 -36.03 -18.39 6.41
C ARG A 814 -36.94 -17.26 5.99
N GLN A 815 -36.36 -16.12 5.66
CA GLN A 815 -37.09 -14.90 5.37
C GLN A 815 -37.99 -15.05 4.11
N TYR A 816 -39.17 -14.44 4.17
CA TYR A 816 -40.02 -14.15 3.02
C TYR A 816 -39.70 -12.79 2.42
N ARG A 817 -39.50 -12.73 1.10
CA ARG A 817 -39.51 -11.49 0.31
C ARG A 817 -40.66 -11.52 -0.69
N VAL A 818 -41.36 -10.40 -0.83
CA VAL A 818 -42.55 -10.30 -1.69
C VAL A 818 -42.23 -9.45 -2.90
N ILE A 819 -42.70 -9.87 -4.08
CA ILE A 819 -42.71 -9.04 -5.27
C ILE A 819 -44.14 -8.61 -5.56
N LEU A 820 -44.34 -7.30 -5.70
CA LEU A 820 -45.57 -6.70 -6.22
C LEU A 820 -45.29 -6.14 -7.61
N SER A 821 -46.23 -6.30 -8.55
CA SER A 821 -46.02 -5.92 -9.94
C SER A 821 -47.17 -5.08 -10.46
N PHE A 822 -46.89 -3.83 -10.82
CA PHE A 822 -47.90 -2.88 -11.29
C PHE A 822 -47.67 -2.56 -12.77
N ASN A 823 -48.73 -2.68 -13.59
CA ASN A 823 -48.69 -2.21 -14.98
C ASN A 823 -48.83 -0.68 -14.99
N THR A 824 -47.71 0.01 -15.20
CA THR A 824 -47.61 1.47 -15.17
C THR A 824 -47.69 2.11 -16.56
N VAL A 825 -47.90 1.33 -17.63
CA VAL A 825 -48.06 1.80 -19.03
C VAL A 825 -49.24 2.76 -19.22
N SER A 826 -50.22 2.74 -18.31
CA SER A 826 -51.35 3.68 -18.37
C SER A 826 -51.00 5.12 -17.99
N LEU A 827 -49.81 5.37 -17.44
CA LEU A 827 -49.30 6.72 -17.22
C LEU A 827 -48.85 7.32 -18.57
N PRO A 828 -49.30 8.53 -18.94
CA PRO A 828 -48.81 9.19 -20.14
C PRO A 828 -47.28 9.31 -20.15
N ASP A 829 -46.64 9.15 -21.31
CA ASP A 829 -45.17 9.21 -21.42
C ASP A 829 -44.59 10.52 -20.87
N ASN A 830 -45.30 11.64 -21.10
CA ASN A 830 -44.93 12.95 -20.61
C ASN A 830 -45.42 13.25 -19.19
N ALA A 831 -46.11 12.34 -18.50
CA ALA A 831 -46.59 12.57 -17.14
C ALA A 831 -45.45 12.85 -16.16
N VAL A 832 -45.60 13.85 -15.30
CA VAL A 832 -44.67 14.14 -14.21
C VAL A 832 -45.26 13.59 -12.93
N VAL A 833 -44.64 12.57 -12.35
CA VAL A 833 -45.10 12.01 -11.08
C VAL A 833 -44.77 12.98 -9.96
N ILE A 834 -45.82 13.46 -9.29
CA ILE A 834 -45.74 14.35 -8.13
C ILE A 834 -45.51 13.54 -6.85
N SER A 835 -46.21 12.41 -6.73
CA SER A 835 -46.09 11.52 -5.57
C SER A 835 -46.60 10.12 -5.92
N ALA A 836 -46.09 9.10 -5.24
CA ALA A 836 -46.60 7.75 -5.37
C ALA A 836 -46.61 7.02 -4.02
N GLN A 837 -47.64 6.20 -3.77
CA GLN A 837 -47.77 5.39 -2.55
C GLN A 837 -48.13 3.95 -2.89
N VAL A 838 -47.35 2.99 -2.38
CA VAL A 838 -47.72 1.57 -2.40
C VAL A 838 -48.52 1.26 -1.14
N LYS A 839 -49.65 0.55 -1.28
CA LYS A 839 -50.51 0.13 -0.17
C LYS A 839 -50.77 -1.38 -0.20
N ILE A 840 -50.67 -2.01 0.97
CA ILE A 840 -50.98 -3.43 1.17
C ILE A 840 -52.00 -3.58 2.30
N LYS A 841 -52.87 -4.59 2.18
CA LYS A 841 -53.97 -4.82 3.14
C LYS A 841 -53.71 -6.07 3.95
N ARG A 842 -53.70 -5.95 5.28
CA ARG A 842 -53.54 -7.05 6.23
C ARG A 842 -54.71 -8.03 6.10
N GLN A 843 -54.38 -9.31 6.06
CA GLN A 843 -55.32 -10.44 6.08
C GLN A 843 -55.25 -11.20 7.41
N GLY A 844 -54.05 -11.40 7.97
CA GLY A 844 -53.86 -12.19 9.18
C GLY A 844 -52.43 -12.14 9.73
N LEU A 845 -52.20 -12.88 10.81
CA LEU A 845 -50.92 -13.07 11.47
C LEU A 845 -50.77 -14.57 11.78
N VAL A 846 -49.56 -15.10 11.62
CA VAL A 846 -49.14 -16.42 12.09
C VAL A 846 -47.91 -16.21 12.96
N GLY A 847 -47.89 -16.83 14.14
CA GLY A 847 -46.79 -16.68 15.10
C GLY A 847 -46.78 -15.33 15.81
N THR A 848 -45.58 -14.89 16.20
CA THR A 848 -45.29 -13.57 16.78
C THR A 848 -45.39 -12.48 15.71
N ASP A 849 -45.78 -11.26 16.10
CA ASP A 849 -45.91 -10.16 15.15
C ASP A 849 -44.53 -9.70 14.64
N PRO A 850 -44.18 -9.87 13.35
CA PRO A 850 -42.88 -9.49 12.79
C PRO A 850 -42.59 -7.99 12.88
N PHE A 851 -43.61 -7.13 13.01
CA PHE A 851 -43.37 -5.70 13.29
C PHE A 851 -42.76 -5.47 14.69
N THR A 852 -42.80 -6.47 15.57
CA THR A 852 -42.18 -6.44 16.90
C THR A 852 -40.85 -7.19 16.96
N THR A 853 -40.63 -8.18 16.09
CA THR A 853 -39.45 -9.05 16.14
C THR A 853 -38.49 -8.87 14.96
N HIS A 854 -38.99 -8.64 13.74
CA HIS A 854 -38.19 -8.54 12.52
C HIS A 854 -37.88 -7.08 12.11
N GLY A 855 -38.26 -6.12 12.95
CA GLY A 855 -38.02 -4.70 12.73
C GLY A 855 -38.98 -4.05 11.74
N THR A 856 -38.45 -3.17 10.88
CA THR A 856 -39.24 -2.29 10.02
C THR A 856 -39.55 -2.96 8.69
N LEU A 857 -40.80 -2.86 8.21
CA LEU A 857 -41.16 -3.31 6.87
C LEU A 857 -40.70 -2.30 5.82
N LEU A 858 -39.84 -2.75 4.90
CA LEU A 858 -39.17 -1.95 3.89
C LEU A 858 -39.62 -2.31 2.47
N GLN A 859 -39.41 -1.40 1.52
CA GLN A 859 -39.54 -1.67 0.09
C GLN A 859 -38.37 -1.14 -0.74
N GLN A 860 -38.11 -1.85 -1.82
CA GLN A 860 -37.24 -1.42 -2.91
C GLN A 860 -38.03 -1.39 -4.22
N ILE A 861 -37.66 -0.47 -5.12
CA ILE A 861 -38.30 -0.29 -6.42
C ILE A 861 -37.39 -0.76 -7.57
N ARG A 862 -38.01 -1.28 -8.63
CA ARG A 862 -37.34 -1.62 -9.89
C ARG A 862 -38.13 -1.06 -11.07
N ASN A 863 -37.45 -0.28 -11.91
CA ASN A 863 -37.92 0.10 -13.25
C ASN A 863 -37.90 -1.17 -14.12
N GLY A 864 -39.07 -1.69 -14.46
CA GLY A 864 -39.19 -3.02 -15.06
C GLY A 864 -39.36 -4.11 -14.00
N SER A 865 -38.75 -5.26 -14.22
CA SER A 865 -38.83 -6.40 -13.31
C SER A 865 -37.53 -6.68 -12.57
N PHE A 866 -37.65 -7.23 -11.37
CA PHE A 866 -36.56 -7.94 -10.72
C PHE A 866 -36.17 -9.15 -11.59
N SER A 867 -34.90 -9.57 -11.49
CA SER A 867 -34.26 -10.63 -12.29
C SER A 867 -34.35 -10.53 -13.83
N GLY A 868 -34.90 -9.44 -14.40
CA GLY A 868 -35.10 -9.29 -15.85
C GLY A 868 -36.30 -10.07 -16.41
N ASN A 869 -37.13 -10.69 -15.56
CA ASN A 869 -38.35 -11.38 -15.97
C ASN A 869 -39.56 -10.90 -15.14
N THR A 870 -40.66 -10.52 -15.79
CA THR A 870 -41.86 -10.02 -15.08
C THR A 870 -42.58 -11.10 -14.28
N ALA A 871 -42.41 -12.38 -14.60
CA ALA A 871 -42.98 -13.47 -13.83
C ALA A 871 -42.11 -13.78 -12.61
N LEU A 872 -42.73 -13.96 -11.44
CA LEU A 872 -42.04 -14.27 -10.17
C LEU A 872 -41.02 -15.41 -10.34
N GLN A 873 -39.75 -15.13 -10.05
CA GLN A 873 -38.62 -16.05 -10.05
C GLN A 873 -38.00 -16.14 -8.66
N THR A 874 -37.24 -17.21 -8.42
CA THR A 874 -36.39 -17.32 -7.22
C THR A 874 -35.33 -16.23 -7.17
N GLY A 875 -34.76 -15.87 -8.32
CA GLY A 875 -33.77 -14.80 -8.45
C GLY A 875 -34.27 -13.40 -8.06
N ASP A 876 -35.59 -13.19 -7.96
CA ASP A 876 -36.14 -11.91 -7.52
C ASP A 876 -35.82 -11.61 -6.06
N PHE A 877 -35.50 -12.63 -5.26
CA PHE A 877 -35.11 -12.47 -3.86
C PHE A 877 -33.86 -11.60 -3.70
N SER A 878 -32.85 -11.82 -4.56
CA SER A 878 -31.52 -11.22 -4.48
C SER A 878 -31.18 -10.25 -5.61
N ALA A 879 -32.03 -10.14 -6.64
CA ALA A 879 -31.81 -9.21 -7.75
C ALA A 879 -31.65 -7.76 -7.26
N ALA A 880 -30.75 -6.99 -7.88
CA ALA A 880 -30.56 -5.59 -7.53
C ALA A 880 -31.82 -4.75 -7.78
N ALA A 881 -32.11 -3.79 -6.90
CA ALA A 881 -33.09 -2.72 -7.13
C ALA A 881 -32.62 -1.79 -8.26
N SER A 882 -33.41 -0.79 -8.65
CA SER A 882 -32.95 0.19 -9.64
C SER A 882 -31.73 0.98 -9.13
N PRO A 883 -30.74 1.30 -9.99
CA PRO A 883 -29.62 2.16 -9.60
C PRO A 883 -30.12 3.48 -9.00
N SER A 884 -29.45 3.94 -7.94
CA SER A 884 -29.80 5.16 -7.20
C SER A 884 -31.19 5.16 -6.53
N SER A 885 -31.90 4.02 -6.52
CA SER A 885 -33.11 3.89 -5.71
C SER A 885 -32.78 3.88 -4.23
N VAL A 886 -33.64 4.50 -3.43
CA VAL A 886 -33.57 4.44 -1.97
C VAL A 886 -34.61 3.46 -1.42
N VAL A 887 -34.39 2.95 -0.21
CA VAL A 887 -35.33 2.04 0.44
C VAL A 887 -36.42 2.85 1.14
N ASP A 888 -37.69 2.60 0.81
CA ASP A 888 -38.82 3.28 1.48
C ASP A 888 -39.39 2.42 2.61
N THR A 889 -40.03 3.06 3.59
CA THR A 889 -40.58 2.41 4.78
C THR A 889 -42.11 2.32 4.73
N PHE A 890 -42.67 1.16 5.03
CA PHE A 890 -44.10 0.99 5.25
C PHE A 890 -44.51 1.43 6.65
N THR A 891 -45.62 2.16 6.72
CA THR A 891 -46.27 2.55 7.98
C THR A 891 -47.74 2.15 7.98
N GLY A 892 -48.32 1.97 9.17
CA GLY A 892 -49.76 1.73 9.30
C GLY A 892 -50.56 2.97 8.92
N ILE A 893 -51.43 2.87 7.92
CA ILE A 893 -52.35 3.93 7.49
C ILE A 893 -53.68 3.84 8.25
N THR A 894 -54.23 2.62 8.34
CA THR A 894 -55.37 2.28 9.19
C THR A 894 -55.15 0.89 9.78
N TYR A 895 -56.04 0.42 10.66
CA TYR A 895 -55.92 -0.89 11.31
C TYR A 895 -55.71 -2.07 10.33
N HIS A 896 -56.17 -1.95 9.08
CA HIS A 896 -56.03 -2.99 8.06
C HIS A 896 -55.12 -2.62 6.88
N TRP A 897 -54.65 -1.38 6.77
CA TRP A 897 -53.86 -0.93 5.62
C TRP A 897 -52.51 -0.39 6.05
N TYR A 898 -51.47 -0.84 5.36
CA TYR A 898 -50.13 -0.29 5.44
C TYR A 898 -49.81 0.40 4.12
N GLY A 899 -48.93 1.40 4.15
CA GLY A 899 -48.37 1.94 2.93
C GLY A 899 -47.02 2.62 3.10
N ALA A 900 -46.29 2.66 2.00
CA ALA A 900 -45.01 3.35 1.86
C ALA A 900 -45.17 4.48 0.84
N GLN A 901 -44.87 5.71 1.26
CA GLN A 901 -44.70 6.84 0.34
C GLN A 901 -43.34 6.70 -0.32
N LEU A 902 -43.29 6.80 -1.65
CA LEU A 902 -42.03 6.78 -2.37
C LEU A 902 -41.28 8.09 -2.10
N ASN A 903 -39.99 7.96 -1.77
CA ASN A 903 -39.07 9.08 -1.75
C ASN A 903 -39.02 9.77 -3.12
N ASP A 904 -38.76 11.09 -3.15
CA ASP A 904 -38.64 11.87 -4.38
C ASP A 904 -37.62 11.27 -5.37
N ALA A 905 -36.53 10.68 -4.86
CA ALA A 905 -35.52 9.98 -5.67
C ALA A 905 -36.07 8.74 -6.40
N ASN A 906 -37.11 8.10 -5.86
CA ASN A 906 -37.75 6.92 -6.43
C ASN A 906 -38.86 7.25 -7.45
N LEU A 907 -39.40 8.47 -7.47
CA LEU A 907 -40.49 8.85 -8.39
C LEU A 907 -40.11 8.71 -9.88
N PRO A 908 -38.90 9.13 -10.33
CA PRO A 908 -38.48 8.96 -11.72
C PRO A 908 -38.29 7.49 -12.15
N ILE A 909 -38.19 6.56 -11.18
CA ILE A 909 -37.95 5.13 -11.45
C ILE A 909 -39.24 4.43 -11.91
N ILE A 910 -40.42 5.03 -11.69
CA ILE A 910 -41.69 4.51 -12.17
C ILE A 910 -41.65 4.39 -13.71
N ASN A 911 -41.74 3.14 -14.18
CA ASN A 911 -41.59 2.80 -15.59
C ASN A 911 -42.88 3.07 -16.38
N LYS A 912 -42.97 4.22 -17.02
CA LYS A 912 -44.13 4.58 -17.87
C LYS A 912 -44.23 3.75 -19.15
N ALA A 913 -43.14 3.10 -19.58
CA ALA A 913 -43.10 2.26 -20.77
C ALA A 913 -43.40 0.78 -20.47
N GLY A 914 -43.60 0.39 -19.21
CA GLY A 914 -43.73 -1.01 -18.83
C GLY A 914 -44.30 -1.22 -17.43
N VAL A 915 -43.81 -2.28 -16.77
CA VAL A 915 -44.17 -2.59 -15.38
C VAL A 915 -43.20 -1.91 -14.42
N THR A 916 -43.69 -1.59 -13.24
CA THR A 916 -42.87 -1.22 -12.08
C THR A 916 -43.06 -2.27 -11.01
N GLN A 917 -41.98 -2.91 -10.58
CA GLN A 917 -42.02 -3.90 -9.51
C GLN A 917 -41.48 -3.32 -8.19
N PHE A 918 -42.02 -3.83 -7.08
CA PHE A 918 -41.58 -3.52 -5.73
C PHE A 918 -41.24 -4.81 -4.99
N ARG A 919 -40.11 -4.81 -4.29
CA ARG A 919 -39.73 -5.90 -3.38
C ARG A 919 -39.93 -5.47 -1.93
N LEU A 920 -40.73 -6.20 -1.17
CA LEU A 920 -41.00 -5.94 0.23
C LEU A 920 -40.31 -6.99 1.12
N PHE A 921 -39.74 -6.54 2.23
CA PHE A 921 -38.99 -7.36 3.20
C PHE A 921 -38.87 -6.64 4.53
N PHE A 922 -38.63 -7.37 5.62
CA PHE A 922 -38.33 -6.79 6.93
C PHE A 922 -36.84 -6.44 7.05
N SER A 923 -36.52 -5.44 7.88
CA SER A 923 -35.13 -4.97 8.08
C SER A 923 -34.23 -6.00 8.73
N LEU A 924 -34.81 -6.91 9.52
CA LEU A 924 -34.17 -8.13 10.00
C LEU A 924 -34.77 -9.30 9.22
N ASP A 925 -33.97 -10.33 9.01
CA ASP A 925 -34.33 -11.58 8.34
C ASP A 925 -35.35 -12.40 9.15
N ASP A 926 -35.07 -12.63 10.44
CA ASP A 926 -35.91 -13.43 11.34
C ASP A 926 -35.76 -13.04 12.83
N ASN A 927 -36.14 -13.92 13.74
CA ASN A 927 -35.99 -13.81 15.20
C ASN A 927 -35.37 -15.05 15.88
N ASP A 928 -34.69 -15.91 15.12
CA ASP A 928 -33.96 -17.10 15.58
C ASP A 928 -34.75 -18.04 16.52
N ASP A 929 -36.09 -18.11 16.41
CA ASP A 929 -36.94 -18.89 17.33
C ASP A 929 -37.41 -20.25 16.78
N MET A 930 -36.96 -20.60 15.56
CA MET A 930 -37.33 -21.80 14.82
C MET A 930 -38.85 -22.00 14.67
N SER A 931 -39.62 -20.93 14.74
CA SER A 931 -41.07 -20.92 14.56
C SER A 931 -41.42 -20.11 13.32
N ALA A 932 -42.70 -20.08 12.92
CA ALA A 932 -43.09 -19.33 11.73
C ALA A 932 -43.77 -18.03 12.15
N ASP A 933 -43.08 -16.91 12.02
CA ASP A 933 -43.54 -15.59 12.42
C ASP A 933 -43.72 -14.71 11.18
N TYR A 934 -44.95 -14.64 10.67
CA TYR A 934 -45.22 -13.86 9.47
C TYR A 934 -46.62 -13.24 9.40
N MET A 935 -46.66 -12.07 8.79
CA MET A 935 -47.87 -11.34 8.47
C MET A 935 -48.41 -11.77 7.11
N LYS A 936 -49.71 -12.06 7.06
CA LYS A 936 -50.42 -12.33 5.81
C LYS A 936 -51.04 -11.05 5.28
N PHE A 937 -50.75 -10.74 4.03
CA PHE A 937 -51.36 -9.64 3.28
C PHE A 937 -52.05 -10.19 2.03
N PHE A 938 -53.06 -9.50 1.54
CA PHE A 938 -53.71 -9.89 0.28
C PHE A 938 -52.77 -9.63 -0.91
N SER A 939 -52.66 -10.61 -1.81
CA SER A 939 -51.94 -10.50 -3.08
C SER A 939 -52.83 -9.92 -4.20
N GLY A 940 -52.26 -9.71 -5.39
CA GLY A 940 -53.00 -9.33 -6.59
C GLY A 940 -53.96 -10.41 -7.10
N ASN A 941 -53.84 -11.66 -6.62
CA ASN A 941 -54.81 -12.72 -6.88
C ASN A 941 -56.10 -12.60 -6.03
N SER A 942 -56.15 -11.68 -5.06
CA SER A 942 -57.35 -11.40 -4.26
C SER A 942 -58.38 -10.56 -5.01
N THR A 943 -59.56 -10.36 -4.42
CA THR A 943 -60.58 -9.44 -4.95
C THR A 943 -60.02 -8.01 -5.05
N SER A 944 -60.43 -7.26 -6.08
CA SER A 944 -60.00 -5.87 -6.36
C SER A 944 -60.01 -4.91 -5.15
N SER A 945 -60.94 -5.07 -4.21
CA SER A 945 -61.06 -4.26 -2.99
C SER A 945 -59.98 -4.54 -1.94
N ASN A 946 -59.28 -5.66 -2.06
CA ASN A 946 -58.23 -6.13 -1.13
C ASN A 946 -56.83 -6.11 -1.76
N ALA A 947 -56.73 -6.19 -3.09
CA ALA A 947 -55.46 -6.24 -3.80
C ALA A 947 -54.54 -5.04 -3.48
N PRO A 948 -53.20 -5.24 -3.46
CA PRO A 948 -52.23 -4.17 -3.31
C PRO A 948 -52.42 -3.07 -4.34
N GLN A 949 -52.12 -1.84 -3.94
CA GLN A 949 -52.39 -0.65 -4.74
C GLN A 949 -51.13 0.18 -4.90
N LEU A 950 -50.93 0.73 -6.09
CA LEU A 950 -49.97 1.81 -6.35
C LEU A 950 -50.80 3.04 -6.72
N ILE A 951 -50.82 4.04 -5.84
CA ILE A 951 -51.53 5.31 -6.06
C ILE A 951 -50.49 6.29 -6.58
N VAL A 952 -50.65 6.78 -7.80
CA VAL A 952 -49.75 7.75 -8.44
C VAL A 952 -50.52 9.04 -8.67
N ILE A 953 -49.98 10.15 -8.17
CA ILE A 953 -50.44 11.49 -8.48
C ILE A 953 -49.44 12.07 -9.46
N TYR A 954 -49.93 12.50 -10.62
CA TYR A 954 -49.10 13.09 -11.67
C TYR A 954 -49.82 14.27 -12.31
N TYR A 955 -49.10 15.08 -13.08
CA TYR A 955 -49.72 16.01 -14.03
C TYR A 955 -49.14 15.78 -15.42
N ILE A 956 -49.83 16.29 -16.44
CA ILE A 956 -49.34 16.26 -17.81
C ILE A 956 -48.86 17.69 -18.12
N PRO A 957 -47.55 17.88 -18.40
CA PRO A 957 -46.97 19.09 -18.96
C PRO A 957 -47.78 19.69 -20.11
#